data_AF-G1LXH5-F1
#
_entry.id   AF-G1LXH5-F1
#
_cell.length_a   1.000
_cell.length_b   1.000
_cell.length_c   1.000
_cell.angle_alpha   90.00
_cell.angle_beta   90.00
_cell.angle_gamma   90.00
#
_symmetry.space_group_name_H-M   'P 1'
#
loop_
_entity.id
_entity.type
_entity.pdbx_description
1 polymer ?
#
loop_
_entity_poly.entity_id
_entity_poly.type
_entity_poly.pdbx_seq_one_letter_code
_entity_poly.pdbx_strand_id
1 'polypeptide(L)'
;MYVDLDDVAEDDPELVDSICENARRYARLFADAVQELLPQYKEREVVNKDVLDVYIEHRLMMEQRTRDPRAARSPQNQYPPELMRRFELYFQGPSSNKPRVIREVRADSVGKLVTVRGIVTRVSEVKPRMVVATYTCDQCGAETYQPIQSPTFMPLIMCPSQECQTNRSGGRLYLQTRGSKFIKFQEMKMQEHSDQVPVGNIPRSITVLVEGENTRIAQPGDHVSVTGIFLPILRTGFRQVVQGLLSETYLEAHRVVKMNKNEDEESAAGELSREELRQIAEEDFYEKLAASIAPEIYGHEDVKKALLLLLVGGVDQSPRGMKIRGNINICLMGDPGVAKSQLLSYIDRLAPRSQYTTGRGSSGVGLTAAVLRDSVSGELTLEGGALVLADQGVCCIDEFDKMAEADRTAIHEVMEQQTISIAKAGILTTLNARCSILAAANPAYGRYNPRRSLEQNIQLPAALLSRFDLLWLIQDRPDRDNDLRLAQHITYVHQHSRQPPAQFEPLDMKLMRRYIAMCREKQPAVPESLADYITAAYVEMRREAWASKDATYTSARTLLAILRLSTALARLRLVDTVEKEDVNEAIRLMEMSKDSLLGDKGQPARTQRPADVIFATVRELVSEGRSVRFAEAEQRCVSRGFTPAQFQAALDEYEELNVWQVNTARTRITFV
;
A
#
# COMPACT_ATOMS: atom_id res chain seq x y z
N MET A 1 -26.86 -17.46 4.53
CA MET A 1 -26.89 -18.37 3.36
C MET A 1 -26.78 -17.52 2.11
N TYR A 2 -25.85 -17.85 1.22
CA TYR A 2 -25.75 -17.22 -0.09
C TYR A 2 -26.40 -18.15 -1.11
N VAL A 3 -27.36 -17.64 -1.86
CA VAL A 3 -27.98 -18.34 -2.99
C VAL A 3 -27.31 -17.83 -4.23
N ASP A 4 -26.59 -18.70 -4.94
CA ASP A 4 -26.01 -18.36 -6.23
C ASP A 4 -27.11 -18.31 -7.29
N LEU A 5 -27.19 -17.19 -8.01
CA LEU A 5 -28.17 -17.04 -9.07
C LEU A 5 -27.73 -17.76 -10.35
N ASP A 6 -26.47 -18.17 -10.45
CA ASP A 6 -26.00 -19.02 -11.55
C ASP A 6 -26.60 -20.44 -11.44
N ASP A 7 -26.65 -21.02 -10.24
CA ASP A 7 -27.30 -22.32 -10.01
C ASP A 7 -28.80 -22.24 -10.37
N VAL A 8 -29.47 -21.13 -10.02
CA VAL A 8 -30.88 -20.90 -10.37
C VAL A 8 -31.04 -20.69 -11.89
N ALA A 9 -30.04 -20.14 -12.56
CA ALA A 9 -30.08 -19.93 -14.01
C ALA A 9 -29.96 -21.24 -14.80
N GLU A 10 -29.29 -22.26 -14.25
CA GLU A 10 -29.22 -23.58 -14.87
C GLU A 10 -30.58 -24.28 -14.89
N ASP A 11 -31.38 -24.12 -13.83
CA ASP A 11 -32.72 -24.70 -13.72
C ASP A 11 -33.78 -23.86 -14.44
N ASP A 12 -33.88 -22.56 -14.12
CA ASP A 12 -34.94 -21.67 -14.62
C ASP A 12 -34.44 -20.23 -14.88
N PRO A 13 -34.09 -19.86 -16.13
CA PRO A 13 -33.56 -18.54 -16.45
C PRO A 13 -34.59 -17.40 -16.29
N GLU A 14 -35.88 -17.66 -16.51
CA GLU A 14 -36.95 -16.66 -16.34
C GLU A 14 -37.11 -16.21 -14.88
N LEU A 15 -36.82 -17.12 -13.94
CA LEU A 15 -36.87 -16.82 -12.52
C LEU A 15 -35.74 -15.85 -12.14
N VAL A 16 -34.56 -16.02 -12.71
CA VAL A 16 -33.41 -15.12 -12.48
C VAL A 16 -33.72 -13.70 -12.95
N ASP A 17 -34.31 -13.54 -14.14
CA ASP A 17 -34.72 -12.22 -14.63
C ASP A 17 -35.74 -11.56 -13.71
N SER A 18 -36.73 -12.34 -13.25
CA SER A 18 -37.74 -11.88 -12.30
C SER A 18 -37.13 -11.49 -10.94
N ILE A 19 -36.16 -12.25 -10.44
CA ILE A 19 -35.41 -11.94 -9.22
C ILE A 19 -34.59 -10.67 -9.42
N CYS A 20 -33.93 -10.51 -10.56
CA CYS A 20 -33.16 -9.32 -10.88
C CYS A 20 -34.04 -8.05 -10.98
N GLU A 21 -35.30 -8.15 -11.42
CA GLU A 21 -36.23 -7.03 -11.44
C GLU A 21 -36.80 -6.66 -10.07
N ASN A 22 -37.16 -7.65 -9.24
CA ASN A 22 -37.81 -7.43 -7.94
C ASN A 22 -37.19 -8.25 -6.80
N ALA A 23 -35.90 -8.05 -6.60
CA ALA A 23 -35.10 -8.84 -5.66
C ALA A 23 -35.65 -8.82 -4.22
N ARG A 24 -36.25 -7.69 -3.79
CA ARG A 24 -36.76 -7.55 -2.41
C ARG A 24 -37.94 -8.47 -2.12
N ARG A 25 -38.84 -8.65 -3.09
CA ARG A 25 -40.00 -9.55 -2.92
C ARG A 25 -39.53 -11.00 -2.92
N TYR A 26 -38.67 -11.37 -3.86
CA TYR A 26 -38.14 -12.72 -3.94
C TYR A 26 -37.28 -13.09 -2.72
N ALA A 27 -36.48 -12.17 -2.18
CA ALA A 27 -35.73 -12.39 -0.94
C ALA A 27 -36.66 -12.80 0.22
N ARG A 28 -37.83 -12.17 0.33
CA ARG A 28 -38.83 -12.52 1.36
C ARG A 28 -39.45 -13.90 1.09
N LEU A 29 -39.85 -14.18 -0.14
CA LEU A 29 -40.46 -15.46 -0.52
C LEU A 29 -39.50 -16.63 -0.32
N PHE A 30 -38.24 -16.48 -0.73
CA PHE A 30 -37.20 -17.48 -0.48
C PHE A 30 -36.98 -17.68 1.03
N ALA A 31 -36.95 -16.60 1.82
CA ALA A 31 -36.84 -16.72 3.27
C ALA A 31 -38.04 -17.42 3.92
N ASP A 32 -39.26 -17.24 3.39
CA ASP A 32 -40.45 -17.97 3.83
C ASP A 32 -40.39 -19.45 3.43
N ALA A 33 -40.00 -19.76 2.19
CA ALA A 33 -39.86 -21.12 1.69
C ALA A 33 -38.80 -21.91 2.47
N VAL A 34 -37.62 -21.31 2.73
CA VAL A 34 -36.57 -21.95 3.55
C VAL A 34 -37.06 -22.17 4.98
N GLN A 35 -37.85 -21.25 5.53
CA GLN A 35 -38.43 -21.41 6.87
C GLN A 35 -39.45 -22.56 6.95
N GLU A 36 -40.22 -22.80 5.88
CA GLU A 36 -41.17 -23.91 5.79
C GLU A 36 -40.49 -25.27 5.59
N LEU A 37 -39.35 -25.30 4.87
CA LEU A 37 -38.56 -26.51 4.63
C LEU A 37 -37.70 -26.91 5.85
N LEU A 38 -37.20 -25.94 6.62
CA LEU A 38 -36.29 -26.16 7.75
C LEU A 38 -36.73 -27.28 8.74
N PRO A 39 -38.02 -27.40 9.11
CA PRO A 39 -38.50 -28.47 9.98
C PRO A 39 -38.36 -29.89 9.39
N GLN A 40 -38.41 -30.04 8.06
CA GLN A 40 -38.34 -31.35 7.39
C GLN A 40 -36.93 -31.94 7.41
N TYR A 41 -35.90 -31.09 7.48
CA TYR A 41 -34.48 -31.47 7.42
C TYR A 41 -33.76 -31.44 8.78
N LYS A 42 -34.50 -31.40 9.90
CA LYS A 42 -33.89 -31.48 11.24
C LYS A 42 -33.41 -32.91 11.54
N GLU A 43 -32.18 -33.24 11.17
CA GLU A 43 -31.56 -34.55 11.42
C GLU A 43 -30.99 -34.71 12.85
N ARG A 44 -30.75 -33.61 13.57
CA ARG A 44 -30.24 -33.62 14.97
C ARG A 44 -30.96 -32.59 15.83
N GLU A 45 -31.29 -32.97 17.07
CA GLU A 45 -31.71 -32.04 18.10
C GLU A 45 -30.53 -31.15 18.48
N VAL A 46 -30.73 -29.84 18.39
CA VAL A 46 -29.69 -28.84 18.66
C VAL A 46 -29.66 -28.59 20.16
N VAL A 47 -28.50 -28.81 20.80
CA VAL A 47 -28.26 -28.36 22.18
C VAL A 47 -28.28 -26.83 22.20
N ASN A 48 -29.09 -26.22 23.07
CA ASN A 48 -29.24 -24.77 23.18
C ASN A 48 -27.89 -24.07 23.37
N LYS A 49 -27.48 -23.25 22.40
CA LYS A 49 -26.19 -22.53 22.43
C LYS A 49 -26.31 -21.07 22.87
N ASP A 50 -27.45 -20.43 22.63
CA ASP A 50 -27.59 -18.97 22.81
C ASP A 50 -28.85 -18.59 23.61
N VAL A 51 -28.81 -17.39 24.18
CA VAL A 51 -29.85 -16.84 25.07
C VAL A 51 -31.17 -16.63 24.31
N LEU A 52 -31.09 -16.30 23.01
CA LEU A 52 -32.28 -16.15 22.17
C LEU A 52 -32.96 -17.52 21.87
N ASP A 53 -32.21 -18.63 21.81
CA ASP A 53 -32.72 -20.01 21.58
C ASP A 53 -33.57 -20.42 22.76
N VAL A 54 -32.96 -20.36 23.94
CA VAL A 54 -33.51 -19.86 25.21
C VAL A 54 -34.98 -19.46 25.17
N TYR A 55 -35.13 -18.18 24.81
CA TYR A 55 -36.42 -17.50 24.72
C TYR A 55 -37.33 -18.04 23.64
N ILE A 56 -36.81 -18.41 22.47
CA ILE A 56 -37.59 -18.95 21.35
C ILE A 56 -38.23 -20.30 21.73
N GLU A 57 -37.47 -21.18 22.37
CA GLU A 57 -37.95 -22.47 22.83
C GLU A 57 -38.93 -22.32 23.98
N HIS A 58 -38.64 -21.43 24.95
CA HIS A 58 -39.58 -21.09 26.01
C HIS A 58 -40.91 -20.56 25.43
N ARG A 59 -40.85 -19.74 24.38
CA ARG A 59 -42.03 -19.24 23.65
C ARG A 59 -42.78 -20.36 22.93
N LEU A 60 -42.08 -21.26 22.23
CA LEU A 60 -42.67 -22.44 21.58
C LEU A 60 -43.33 -23.39 22.60
N MET A 61 -42.70 -23.62 23.76
CA MET A 61 -43.28 -24.42 24.83
C MET A 61 -44.51 -23.77 25.45
N MET A 62 -44.47 -22.46 25.69
CA MET A 62 -45.64 -21.70 26.15
C MET A 62 -46.77 -21.77 25.12
N GLU A 63 -46.44 -21.61 23.83
CA GLU A 63 -47.40 -21.74 22.74
C GLU A 63 -48.02 -23.14 22.64
N GLN A 64 -47.24 -24.20 22.84
CA GLN A 64 -47.75 -25.57 22.87
C GLN A 64 -48.64 -25.83 24.09
N ARG A 65 -48.32 -25.24 25.25
CA ARG A 65 -49.14 -25.36 26.47
C ARG A 65 -50.44 -24.56 26.41
N THR A 66 -50.44 -23.40 25.76
CA THR A 66 -51.63 -22.55 25.56
C THR A 66 -52.49 -23.01 24.37
N ARG A 67 -52.13 -24.12 23.71
CA ARG A 67 -52.86 -24.69 22.56
C ARG A 67 -54.15 -25.39 23.01
N ASP A 68 -55.11 -24.63 23.53
CA ASP A 68 -56.46 -25.12 23.77
C ASP A 68 -57.20 -25.30 22.42
N PRO A 69 -57.80 -26.47 22.12
CA PRO A 69 -58.44 -26.75 20.82
C PRO A 69 -59.67 -25.88 20.47
N ARG A 70 -60.16 -25.07 21.42
CA ARG A 70 -61.44 -24.32 21.28
C ARG A 70 -61.29 -22.81 21.12
N ALA A 71 -60.11 -22.23 21.30
CA ALA A 71 -59.90 -20.80 21.15
C ALA A 71 -59.29 -20.48 19.78
N ALA A 72 -60.11 -20.02 18.83
CA ALA A 72 -59.62 -19.38 17.63
C ALA A 72 -58.82 -18.13 18.04
N ARG A 73 -57.49 -18.16 17.85
CA ARG A 73 -56.63 -17.01 18.12
C ARG A 73 -57.07 -15.82 17.26
N SER A 74 -56.98 -14.62 17.84
CA SER A 74 -56.89 -13.40 17.04
C SER A 74 -55.57 -13.43 16.24
N PRO A 75 -55.59 -13.12 14.92
CA PRO A 75 -54.40 -13.13 14.07
C PRO A 75 -53.31 -12.12 14.51
N GLN A 76 -53.61 -11.24 15.47
CA GLN A 76 -52.70 -10.24 16.01
C GLN A 76 -51.66 -10.77 17.00
N ASN A 77 -51.87 -11.95 17.60
CA ASN A 77 -50.94 -12.53 18.58
C ASN A 77 -50.11 -13.69 18.00
N GLN A 78 -50.08 -13.86 16.67
CA GLN A 78 -49.21 -14.84 16.04
C GLN A 78 -47.77 -14.33 16.02
N TYR A 79 -46.81 -15.18 16.42
CA TYR A 79 -45.40 -14.84 16.37
C TYR A 79 -45.01 -14.50 14.92
N PRO A 80 -44.48 -13.29 14.64
CA PRO A 80 -44.01 -12.97 13.31
C PRO A 80 -42.85 -13.91 12.93
N PRO A 81 -42.82 -14.45 11.71
CA PRO A 81 -41.75 -15.37 11.29
C PRO A 81 -40.37 -14.72 11.37
N GLU A 82 -40.29 -13.40 11.19
CA GLU A 82 -39.07 -12.61 11.33
C GLU A 82 -38.39 -12.74 12.70
N LEU A 83 -39.16 -12.99 13.76
CA LEU A 83 -38.65 -13.17 15.13
C LEU A 83 -38.04 -14.56 15.34
N MET A 84 -38.56 -15.57 14.64
CA MET A 84 -38.10 -16.97 14.72
C MET A 84 -36.97 -17.27 13.74
N ARG A 85 -36.84 -16.47 12.67
CA ARG A 85 -35.76 -16.61 11.67
C ARG A 85 -34.39 -16.38 12.33
N ARG A 86 -33.49 -17.35 12.18
CA ARG A 86 -32.11 -17.28 12.69
C ARG A 86 -31.06 -17.35 11.61
N PHE A 87 -31.51 -17.50 10.37
CA PHE A 87 -30.71 -17.38 9.18
C PHE A 87 -31.13 -16.11 8.44
N GLU A 88 -30.21 -15.65 7.63
CA GLU A 88 -30.42 -14.61 6.64
C GLU A 88 -30.03 -15.17 5.27
N LEU A 89 -30.71 -14.67 4.24
CA LEU A 89 -30.56 -15.12 2.88
C LEU A 89 -30.13 -13.95 2.03
N TYR A 90 -29.02 -14.14 1.32
CA TYR A 90 -28.45 -13.17 0.42
C TYR A 90 -28.37 -13.77 -0.97
N PHE A 91 -28.68 -12.96 -1.98
CA PHE A 91 -28.46 -13.34 -3.38
C PHE A 91 -27.03 -12.97 -3.78
N GLN A 92 -26.35 -13.94 -4.39
CA GLN A 92 -25.15 -13.68 -5.16
C GLN A 92 -25.59 -13.34 -6.59
N GLY A 93 -25.10 -12.21 -7.10
CA GLY A 93 -25.44 -11.77 -8.45
C GLY A 93 -24.95 -12.77 -9.50
N PRO A 94 -25.69 -12.98 -10.60
CA PRO A 94 -25.30 -13.94 -11.62
C PRO A 94 -24.03 -13.48 -12.34
N SER A 95 -23.20 -14.41 -12.78
CA SER A 95 -21.94 -14.13 -13.50
C SER A 95 -22.17 -13.43 -14.84
N SER A 96 -23.35 -13.59 -15.43
CA SER A 96 -23.81 -12.86 -16.62
C SER A 96 -23.88 -11.34 -16.39
N ASN A 97 -24.20 -10.91 -15.17
CA ASN A 97 -24.35 -9.48 -14.87
C ASN A 97 -23.00 -8.80 -14.75
N LYS A 98 -22.71 -7.97 -15.75
CA LYS A 98 -21.53 -7.10 -15.72
C LYS A 98 -21.66 -6.06 -14.61
N PRO A 99 -20.60 -5.87 -13.82
CA PRO A 99 -20.56 -4.83 -12.81
C PRO A 99 -20.65 -3.45 -13.45
N ARG A 100 -21.58 -2.65 -12.91
CA ARG A 100 -21.84 -1.29 -13.36
C ARG A 100 -21.04 -0.29 -12.54
N VAL A 101 -20.76 0.84 -13.14
CA VAL A 101 -20.20 2.00 -12.42
C VAL A 101 -21.33 2.72 -11.68
N ILE A 102 -21.02 3.36 -10.55
CA ILE A 102 -22.04 4.06 -9.73
C ILE A 102 -22.80 5.11 -10.56
N ARG A 103 -22.13 5.73 -11.55
CA ARG A 103 -22.73 6.71 -12.47
C ARG A 103 -23.83 6.15 -13.37
N GLU A 104 -23.71 4.88 -13.75
CA GLU A 104 -24.65 4.21 -14.64
C GLU A 104 -25.91 3.74 -13.93
N VAL A 105 -25.92 3.77 -12.58
CA VAL A 105 -27.11 3.48 -11.79
C VAL A 105 -28.09 4.65 -11.94
N ARG A 106 -29.11 4.44 -12.78
CA ARG A 106 -30.19 5.39 -13.06
C ARG A 106 -31.47 4.98 -12.35
N ALA A 107 -32.51 5.80 -12.51
CA ALA A 107 -33.85 5.53 -11.97
C ALA A 107 -34.44 4.18 -12.43
N ASP A 108 -34.08 3.72 -13.64
CA ASP A 108 -34.54 2.45 -14.21
C ASP A 108 -34.05 1.20 -13.44
N SER A 109 -33.04 1.40 -12.58
CA SER A 109 -32.45 0.36 -11.75
C SER A 109 -33.04 0.31 -10.33
N VAL A 110 -34.03 1.14 -10.00
CA VAL A 110 -34.67 1.13 -8.68
C VAL A 110 -35.42 -0.19 -8.48
N GLY A 111 -35.14 -0.88 -7.38
CA GLY A 111 -35.69 -2.20 -7.05
C GLY A 111 -34.94 -3.39 -7.66
N LYS A 112 -34.02 -3.14 -8.59
CA LYS A 112 -33.24 -4.18 -9.27
C LYS A 112 -32.01 -4.60 -8.46
N LEU A 113 -31.59 -5.85 -8.64
CA LEU A 113 -30.31 -6.33 -8.13
C LEU A 113 -29.19 -5.80 -9.02
N VAL A 114 -28.32 -4.94 -8.46
CA VAL A 114 -27.20 -4.34 -9.18
C VAL A 114 -25.89 -4.66 -8.51
N THR A 115 -24.89 -4.95 -9.32
CA THR A 115 -23.49 -5.11 -8.93
C THR A 115 -22.76 -3.82 -9.23
N VAL A 116 -22.30 -3.10 -8.21
CA VAL A 116 -21.56 -1.85 -8.36
C VAL A 116 -20.13 -2.00 -7.85
N ARG A 117 -19.19 -1.41 -8.58
CA ARG A 117 -17.77 -1.34 -8.17
C ARG A 117 -17.43 0.06 -7.68
N GLY A 118 -16.64 0.13 -6.63
CA GLY A 118 -16.17 1.40 -6.09
C GLY A 118 -15.15 1.23 -4.97
N ILE A 119 -14.63 2.36 -4.51
CA ILE A 119 -13.69 2.45 -3.39
C ILE A 119 -14.49 2.81 -2.14
N VAL A 120 -14.28 2.10 -1.05
CA VAL A 120 -14.92 2.44 0.22
C VAL A 120 -14.20 3.64 0.81
N THR A 121 -14.91 4.76 1.01
CA THR A 121 -14.32 5.96 1.62
C THR A 121 -14.51 5.98 3.11
N ARG A 122 -15.70 5.60 3.57
CA ARG A 122 -16.07 5.66 4.99
C ARG A 122 -16.87 4.45 5.38
N VAL A 123 -16.59 3.95 6.58
CA VAL A 123 -17.29 2.82 7.18
C VAL A 123 -17.63 3.20 8.61
N SER A 124 -18.90 3.10 9.00
CA SER A 124 -19.32 3.29 10.38
C SER A 124 -18.94 2.08 11.23
N GLU A 125 -18.90 2.24 12.54
CA GLU A 125 -18.89 1.10 13.45
C GLU A 125 -20.20 0.31 13.36
N VAL A 126 -20.17 -0.95 13.82
CA VAL A 126 -21.34 -1.83 13.81
C VAL A 126 -22.30 -1.41 14.91
N LYS A 127 -23.53 -1.09 14.51
CA LYS A 127 -24.63 -0.70 15.39
C LYS A 127 -25.70 -1.81 15.40
N PRO A 128 -26.37 -2.07 16.52
CA PRO A 128 -27.51 -2.99 16.52
C PRO A 128 -28.76 -2.30 15.96
N ARG A 129 -29.32 -2.81 14.87
CA ARG A 129 -30.60 -2.37 14.31
C ARG A 129 -31.71 -3.32 14.79
N MET A 130 -32.79 -2.76 15.33
CA MET A 130 -33.93 -3.55 15.79
C MET A 130 -34.81 -3.95 14.60
N VAL A 131 -35.13 -5.25 14.48
CA VAL A 131 -36.02 -5.78 13.43
C VAL A 131 -37.41 -6.03 14.01
N VAL A 132 -37.48 -6.63 15.20
CA VAL A 132 -38.75 -6.88 15.89
C VAL A 132 -38.64 -6.35 17.30
N ALA A 133 -39.49 -5.38 17.62
CA ALA A 133 -39.70 -4.90 18.98
C ALA A 133 -40.73 -5.78 19.67
N THR A 134 -40.41 -6.25 20.87
CA THR A 134 -41.35 -6.98 21.73
C THR A 134 -41.73 -6.12 22.90
N TYR A 135 -43.02 -5.86 23.06
CA TYR A 135 -43.57 -5.13 24.18
C TYR A 135 -44.31 -6.07 25.10
N THR A 136 -44.31 -5.75 26.38
CA THR A 136 -44.97 -6.53 27.42
C THR A 136 -45.90 -5.61 28.19
N CYS A 137 -47.12 -6.06 28.46
CA CYS A 137 -48.07 -5.28 29.23
C CYS A 137 -47.96 -5.56 30.73
N ASP A 138 -47.94 -4.52 31.55
CA ASP A 138 -47.87 -4.66 33.02
C ASP A 138 -49.09 -5.34 33.65
N GLN A 139 -50.26 -5.21 33.02
CA GLN A 139 -51.53 -5.67 33.60
C GLN A 139 -51.97 -7.04 33.10
N CYS A 140 -51.96 -7.27 31.78
CA CYS A 140 -52.36 -8.56 31.21
C CYS A 140 -51.18 -9.51 30.98
N GLY A 141 -49.93 -9.06 31.13
CA GLY A 141 -48.75 -9.89 30.86
C GLY A 141 -48.59 -10.30 29.39
N ALA A 142 -49.46 -9.84 28.48
CA ALA A 142 -49.40 -10.20 27.07
C ALA A 142 -48.18 -9.58 26.40
N GLU A 143 -47.46 -10.39 25.62
CA GLU A 143 -46.40 -9.93 24.73
C GLU A 143 -47.03 -9.46 23.40
N THR A 144 -46.64 -8.30 22.90
CA THR A 144 -47.01 -7.79 21.58
C THR A 144 -45.78 -7.54 20.74
N TYR A 145 -45.89 -7.84 19.44
CA TYR A 145 -44.75 -7.81 18.52
C TYR A 145 -44.98 -6.76 17.43
N GLN A 146 -44.02 -5.87 17.26
CA GLN A 146 -44.04 -4.86 16.20
C GLN A 146 -42.80 -5.06 15.30
N PRO A 147 -42.98 -5.52 14.04
CA PRO A 147 -41.90 -5.55 13.06
C PRO A 147 -41.59 -4.12 12.59
N ILE A 148 -40.30 -3.81 12.50
CA ILE A 148 -39.79 -2.47 12.17
C ILE A 148 -39.04 -2.55 10.85
N GLN A 149 -39.64 -2.01 9.79
CA GLN A 149 -39.00 -1.91 8.47
C GLN A 149 -38.37 -0.54 8.23
N SER A 150 -38.92 0.51 8.85
CA SER A 150 -38.49 1.89 8.68
C SER A 150 -37.40 2.28 9.70
N PRO A 151 -36.49 3.21 9.35
CA PRO A 151 -35.46 3.70 10.28
C PRO A 151 -36.06 4.46 11.47
N THR A 152 -37.24 5.05 11.28
CA THR A 152 -38.02 5.69 12.33
C THR A 152 -39.29 4.88 12.58
N PHE A 153 -39.59 4.63 13.85
CA PHE A 153 -40.84 4.01 14.27
C PHE A 153 -41.33 4.65 15.57
N MET A 154 -42.65 4.58 15.79
CA MET A 154 -43.26 5.02 17.03
C MET A 154 -43.56 3.78 17.89
N PRO A 155 -43.13 3.76 19.16
CA PRO A 155 -43.41 2.64 20.03
C PRO A 155 -44.90 2.55 20.36
N LEU A 156 -45.41 1.33 20.47
CA LEU A 156 -46.76 1.09 20.95
C LEU A 156 -46.83 1.33 22.46
N ILE A 157 -47.65 2.29 22.89
CA ILE A 157 -47.83 2.64 24.31
C ILE A 157 -49.04 1.92 24.91
N MET A 158 -50.09 1.71 24.10
CA MET A 158 -51.34 1.08 24.54
C MET A 158 -51.39 -0.38 24.10
N CYS A 159 -51.80 -1.25 25.01
CA CYS A 159 -51.95 -2.67 24.73
C CYS A 159 -53.16 -2.93 23.79
N PRO A 160 -52.96 -3.57 22.61
CA PRO A 160 -54.04 -4.00 21.73
C PRO A 160 -54.76 -5.29 22.18
N SER A 161 -54.38 -5.89 23.32
CA SER A 161 -54.96 -7.15 23.76
C SER A 161 -56.46 -7.00 24.08
N GLN A 162 -57.25 -8.01 23.69
CA GLN A 162 -58.70 -8.02 23.93
C GLN A 162 -59.03 -7.99 25.43
N GLU A 163 -58.18 -8.56 26.30
CA GLU A 163 -58.35 -8.52 27.74
C GLU A 163 -58.24 -7.10 28.30
N CYS A 164 -57.21 -6.33 27.90
CA CYS A 164 -57.07 -4.93 28.32
C CYS A 164 -58.12 -4.02 27.71
N GLN A 165 -58.58 -4.31 26.49
CA GLN A 165 -59.62 -3.52 25.82
C GLN A 165 -61.00 -3.76 26.45
N THR A 166 -61.31 -5.00 26.81
CA THR A 166 -62.57 -5.39 27.46
C THR A 166 -62.62 -4.89 28.90
N ASN A 167 -61.52 -5.02 29.64
CA ASN A 167 -61.43 -4.57 31.03
C ASN A 167 -61.25 -3.04 31.18
N ARG A 168 -61.07 -2.29 30.07
CA ARG A 168 -60.74 -0.84 30.04
C ARG A 168 -59.60 -0.45 30.98
N SER A 169 -58.72 -1.39 31.31
CA SER A 169 -57.70 -1.21 32.33
C SER A 169 -56.50 -0.40 31.82
N GLY A 170 -56.42 -0.20 30.49
CA GLY A 170 -55.49 0.75 29.86
C GLY A 170 -54.03 0.43 30.15
N GLY A 171 -53.66 -0.86 30.12
CA GLY A 171 -52.32 -1.31 30.45
C GLY A 171 -51.26 -0.67 29.55
N ARG A 172 -50.21 -0.14 30.18
CA ARG A 172 -49.04 0.41 29.48
C ARG A 172 -48.17 -0.74 28.99
N LEU A 173 -47.63 -0.55 27.79
CA LEU A 173 -46.65 -1.43 27.18
C LEU A 173 -45.24 -0.91 27.48
N TYR A 174 -44.36 -1.79 27.97
CA TYR A 174 -42.93 -1.51 28.07
C TYR A 174 -42.16 -2.34 27.03
N LEU A 175 -41.14 -1.73 26.42
CA LEU A 175 -40.27 -2.41 25.46
C LEU A 175 -39.31 -3.34 26.22
N GLN A 176 -39.28 -4.61 25.85
CA GLN A 176 -38.38 -5.59 26.44
C GLN A 176 -37.23 -5.91 25.48
N THR A 177 -36.04 -5.39 25.76
CA THR A 177 -34.84 -5.60 24.92
C THR A 177 -34.44 -7.07 24.79
N ARG A 178 -34.68 -7.89 25.82
CA ARG A 178 -34.34 -9.32 25.82
C ARG A 178 -35.22 -10.14 24.88
N GLY A 179 -36.47 -9.72 24.71
CA GLY A 179 -37.42 -10.40 23.83
C GLY A 179 -37.31 -9.96 22.37
N SER A 180 -36.75 -8.76 22.13
CA SER A 180 -36.59 -8.14 20.82
C SER A 180 -35.40 -8.69 20.04
N LYS A 181 -35.52 -8.64 18.71
CA LYS A 181 -34.49 -9.11 17.79
C LYS A 181 -33.70 -7.93 17.23
N PHE A 182 -32.38 -8.02 17.37
CA PHE A 182 -31.42 -7.08 16.79
C PHE A 182 -30.59 -7.76 15.72
N ILE A 183 -30.29 -7.03 14.65
CA ILE A 183 -29.34 -7.42 13.62
C ILE A 183 -28.16 -6.45 13.64
N LYS A 184 -27.00 -6.92 13.22
CA LYS A 184 -25.85 -6.04 12.99
C LYS A 184 -26.17 -5.14 11.80
N PHE A 185 -25.93 -3.85 11.96
CA PHE A 185 -26.13 -2.85 10.93
C PHE A 185 -24.88 -1.98 10.84
N GLN A 186 -24.49 -1.68 9.61
CA GLN A 186 -23.33 -0.86 9.33
C GLN A 186 -23.62 -0.01 8.09
N GLU A 187 -23.27 1.27 8.17
CA GLU A 187 -23.36 2.18 7.03
C GLU A 187 -21.96 2.35 6.45
N MET A 188 -21.83 2.19 5.13
CA MET A 188 -20.60 2.50 4.42
C MET A 188 -20.87 3.42 3.24
N LYS A 189 -19.94 4.34 2.96
CA LYS A 189 -19.96 5.18 1.77
C LYS A 189 -18.96 4.67 0.77
N MET A 190 -19.42 4.49 -0.45
CA MET A 190 -18.62 4.02 -1.58
C MET A 190 -18.54 5.11 -2.64
N GLN A 191 -17.37 5.30 -3.23
CA GLN A 191 -17.08 6.29 -4.25
C GLN A 191 -16.71 5.63 -5.57
N GLU A 192 -16.97 6.33 -6.68
CA GLU A 192 -16.53 5.92 -8.02
C GLU A 192 -15.01 5.76 -8.08
N HIS A 193 -14.55 4.80 -8.87
CA HIS A 193 -13.13 4.66 -9.18
C HIS A 193 -12.65 5.86 -10.00
N SER A 194 -11.51 6.46 -9.65
CA SER A 194 -10.96 7.64 -10.32
C SER A 194 -10.79 7.45 -11.83
N ASP A 195 -10.35 6.27 -12.27
CA ASP A 195 -10.13 5.96 -13.70
C ASP A 195 -11.40 5.99 -14.56
N GLN A 196 -12.56 5.80 -13.93
CA GLN A 196 -13.85 5.75 -14.62
C GLN A 196 -14.53 7.12 -14.65
N VAL A 197 -13.93 8.14 -14.02
CA VAL A 197 -14.48 9.50 -13.97
C VAL A 197 -14.12 10.23 -15.26
N PRO A 198 -15.10 10.71 -16.04
CA PRO A 198 -14.84 11.55 -17.20
C PRO A 198 -14.16 12.86 -16.76
N VAL A 199 -13.19 13.31 -17.57
CA VAL A 199 -12.41 14.52 -17.33
C VAL A 199 -13.34 15.71 -17.03
N GLY A 200 -13.12 16.38 -15.90
CA GLY A 200 -13.88 17.56 -15.48
C GLY A 200 -15.09 17.30 -14.58
N ASN A 201 -15.46 16.04 -14.32
CA ASN A 201 -16.52 15.71 -13.38
C ASN A 201 -15.98 15.30 -12.00
N ILE A 202 -16.75 15.59 -10.95
CA ILE A 202 -16.44 15.14 -9.58
C ILE A 202 -16.93 13.69 -9.42
N PRO A 203 -16.15 12.79 -8.76
CA PRO A 203 -16.58 11.44 -8.44
C PRO A 203 -17.82 11.43 -7.54
N ARG A 204 -18.82 10.61 -7.90
CA ARG A 204 -20.05 10.46 -7.10
C ARG A 204 -19.86 9.43 -5.99
N SER A 205 -20.57 9.62 -4.89
CA SER A 205 -20.63 8.68 -3.77
C SER A 205 -22.04 8.14 -3.58
N ILE A 206 -22.15 6.86 -3.26
CA ILE A 206 -23.40 6.19 -2.88
C ILE A 206 -23.28 5.66 -1.45
N THR A 207 -24.37 5.74 -0.70
CA THR A 207 -24.46 5.12 0.64
C THR A 207 -24.90 3.68 0.48
N VAL A 208 -24.16 2.77 1.10
CA VAL A 208 -24.46 1.35 1.13
C VAL A 208 -24.77 0.95 2.57
N LEU A 209 -25.92 0.30 2.75
CA LEU A 209 -26.32 -0.28 4.03
C LEU A 209 -25.94 -1.76 4.03
N VAL A 210 -25.15 -2.14 5.01
CA VAL A 210 -24.67 -3.50 5.21
C VAL A 210 -25.31 -4.05 6.47
N GLU A 211 -26.03 -5.15 6.32
CA GLU A 211 -26.73 -5.81 7.40
C GLU A 211 -26.19 -7.22 7.61
N GLY A 212 -26.35 -7.74 8.82
CA GLY A 212 -26.06 -9.14 9.14
C GLY A 212 -24.57 -9.51 9.16
N GLU A 213 -24.25 -10.65 8.56
CA GLU A 213 -22.92 -11.26 8.47
C GLU A 213 -21.98 -10.49 7.55
N ASN A 214 -22.51 -9.70 6.61
CA ASN A 214 -21.69 -8.89 5.72
C ASN A 214 -20.97 -7.72 6.42
N THR A 215 -21.27 -7.48 7.70
CA THR A 215 -20.66 -6.41 8.49
C THR A 215 -19.17 -6.66 8.78
N ARG A 216 -18.38 -5.59 8.84
CA ARG A 216 -16.91 -5.59 9.05
C ARG A 216 -16.07 -6.26 7.96
N ILE A 217 -16.65 -6.60 6.81
CA ILE A 217 -15.87 -7.13 5.69
C ILE A 217 -14.98 -6.04 5.10
N ALA A 218 -15.55 -4.92 4.66
CA ALA A 218 -14.80 -3.85 3.98
C ALA A 218 -14.12 -2.87 4.96
N GLN A 219 -12.91 -2.41 4.59
CA GLN A 219 -12.22 -1.32 5.26
C GLN A 219 -12.20 -0.07 4.36
N PRO A 220 -12.09 1.14 4.93
CA PRO A 220 -11.82 2.34 4.14
C PRO A 220 -10.56 2.18 3.29
N GLY A 221 -10.61 2.59 2.02
CA GLY A 221 -9.55 2.45 1.03
C GLY A 221 -9.62 1.17 0.19
N ASP A 222 -10.40 0.16 0.60
CA ASP A 222 -10.52 -1.08 -0.17
C ASP A 222 -11.36 -0.86 -1.45
N HIS A 223 -10.92 -1.46 -2.56
CA HIS A 223 -11.74 -1.58 -3.76
C HIS A 223 -12.69 -2.76 -3.58
N VAL A 224 -13.99 -2.49 -3.64
CA VAL A 224 -15.04 -3.47 -3.41
C VAL A 224 -16.01 -3.52 -4.57
N SER A 225 -16.49 -4.74 -4.84
CA SER A 225 -17.65 -5.00 -5.68
C SER A 225 -18.80 -5.36 -4.75
N VAL A 226 -19.80 -4.50 -4.69
CA VAL A 226 -21.00 -4.71 -3.86
C VAL A 226 -22.14 -5.12 -4.77
N THR A 227 -22.74 -6.26 -4.46
CA THR A 227 -24.02 -6.68 -5.03
C THR A 227 -25.12 -6.30 -4.07
N GLY A 228 -26.13 -5.59 -4.56
CA GLY A 228 -27.21 -5.13 -3.69
C GLY A 228 -28.41 -4.60 -4.44
N ILE A 229 -29.46 -4.30 -3.69
CA ILE A 229 -30.71 -3.74 -4.23
C ILE A 229 -30.66 -2.23 -4.10
N PHE A 230 -30.90 -1.52 -5.20
CA PHE A 230 -30.94 -0.06 -5.19
C PHE A 230 -32.33 0.46 -4.80
N LEU A 231 -32.42 1.19 -3.69
CA LEU A 231 -33.68 1.63 -3.10
C LEU A 231 -33.65 3.11 -2.69
N PRO A 232 -34.77 3.85 -2.81
CA PRO A 232 -34.91 5.17 -2.21
C PRO A 232 -35.25 5.08 -0.71
N ILE A 233 -34.68 5.98 0.09
CA ILE A 233 -35.11 6.23 1.47
C ILE A 233 -36.22 7.27 1.45
N LEU A 234 -37.35 6.94 2.07
CA LEU A 234 -38.39 7.91 2.41
C LEU A 234 -38.16 8.39 3.84
N ARG A 235 -37.65 9.62 4.00
CA ARG A 235 -37.61 10.26 5.31
C ARG A 235 -38.97 10.88 5.63
N THR A 236 -39.55 10.49 6.76
CA THR A 236 -40.81 11.05 7.27
C THR A 236 -40.58 12.34 8.05
N GLY A 237 -41.47 13.33 7.91
CA GLY A 237 -41.53 14.52 8.79
C GLY A 237 -41.18 15.85 8.12
N PHE A 238 -40.76 16.87 8.89
CA PHE A 238 -40.48 18.23 8.40
C PHE A 238 -39.44 18.29 7.26
N ARG A 239 -38.47 17.36 7.23
CA ARG A 239 -37.51 17.24 6.12
C ARG A 239 -38.16 16.86 4.79
N GLN A 240 -39.28 16.14 4.82
CA GLN A 240 -40.04 15.74 3.63
C GLN A 240 -40.77 16.94 2.99
N VAL A 241 -41.19 17.91 3.82
CA VAL A 241 -41.81 19.16 3.34
C VAL A 241 -40.79 20.08 2.68
N VAL A 242 -39.54 20.08 3.15
CA VAL A 242 -38.45 20.91 2.59
C VAL A 242 -37.81 20.27 1.36
N GLN A 243 -37.67 18.94 1.32
CA GLN A 243 -37.05 18.21 0.20
C GLN A 243 -38.04 17.75 -0.89
N GLY A 244 -39.36 17.87 -0.68
CA GLY A 244 -40.36 17.48 -1.68
C GLY A 244 -40.26 16.00 -2.06
N LEU A 245 -40.24 15.70 -3.36
CA LEU A 245 -40.11 14.34 -3.92
C LEU A 245 -38.65 13.87 -4.10
N LEU A 246 -37.64 14.68 -3.73
CA LEU A 246 -36.24 14.26 -3.79
C LEU A 246 -36.00 13.18 -2.74
N SER A 247 -35.86 11.94 -3.21
CA SER A 247 -35.50 10.80 -2.39
C SER A 247 -33.98 10.62 -2.37
N GLU A 248 -33.40 10.57 -1.17
CA GLU A 248 -32.04 10.07 -1.01
C GLU A 248 -32.04 8.57 -1.36
N THR A 249 -31.02 8.10 -2.07
CA THR A 249 -30.93 6.68 -2.48
C THR A 249 -29.85 5.96 -1.70
N TYR A 250 -30.04 4.67 -1.50
CA TYR A 250 -29.08 3.77 -0.86
C TYR A 250 -29.06 2.43 -1.58
N LEU A 251 -27.97 1.71 -1.38
CA LEU A 251 -27.81 0.34 -1.83
C LEU A 251 -27.90 -0.59 -0.62
N GLU A 252 -28.80 -1.55 -0.63
CA GLU A 252 -28.88 -2.62 0.38
C GLU A 252 -27.95 -3.76 -0.04
N ALA A 253 -26.85 -3.97 0.68
CA ALA A 253 -25.81 -4.91 0.28
C ALA A 253 -26.18 -6.36 0.64
N HIS A 254 -26.22 -7.21 -0.38
CA HIS A 254 -26.38 -8.66 -0.23
C HIS A 254 -25.03 -9.38 -0.20
N ARG A 255 -24.06 -8.91 -0.99
CA ARG A 255 -22.71 -9.49 -1.01
C ARG A 255 -21.68 -8.40 -1.22
N VAL A 256 -20.65 -8.39 -0.38
CA VAL A 256 -19.51 -7.49 -0.49
C VAL A 256 -18.28 -8.33 -0.80
N VAL A 257 -17.76 -8.22 -2.02
CA VAL A 257 -16.52 -8.89 -2.44
C VAL A 257 -15.43 -7.83 -2.54
N LYS A 258 -14.30 -8.06 -1.88
CA LYS A 258 -13.12 -7.19 -2.05
C LYS A 258 -12.45 -7.55 -3.37
N MET A 259 -12.33 -6.61 -4.29
CA MET A 259 -11.69 -6.87 -5.58
C MET A 259 -10.18 -6.98 -5.44
N ASN A 260 -9.59 -6.25 -4.50
CA ASN A 260 -8.19 -6.44 -4.12
C ASN A 260 -7.92 -7.91 -3.77
N LYS A 261 -8.91 -8.58 -3.17
CA LYS A 261 -8.78 -9.98 -2.75
C LYS A 261 -9.12 -11.04 -3.79
N ASN A 262 -9.72 -10.74 -4.94
CA ASN A 262 -9.75 -11.76 -6.00
C ASN A 262 -8.36 -11.88 -6.66
N GLU A 263 -7.56 -10.81 -6.62
CA GLU A 263 -6.11 -10.89 -6.85
C GLU A 263 -5.38 -11.48 -5.61
N ASP A 264 -5.88 -11.26 -4.39
CA ASP A 264 -5.31 -11.89 -3.18
C ASP A 264 -5.72 -13.36 -2.96
N GLU A 265 -6.78 -13.91 -3.55
CA GLU A 265 -7.10 -15.35 -3.54
C GLU A 265 -6.25 -16.08 -4.58
N GLU A 266 -5.89 -15.43 -5.70
CA GLU A 266 -4.76 -15.85 -6.54
C GLU A 266 -3.40 -15.70 -5.83
N SER A 267 -3.26 -14.71 -4.93
CA SER A 267 -2.03 -14.53 -4.13
C SER A 267 -1.95 -15.46 -2.91
N ALA A 268 -3.09 -15.86 -2.32
CA ALA A 268 -3.20 -16.74 -1.15
C ALA A 268 -3.35 -18.22 -1.55
N ALA A 269 -3.70 -18.53 -2.80
CA ALA A 269 -3.42 -19.81 -3.44
C ALA A 269 -1.91 -19.89 -3.75
N GLY A 270 -1.09 -19.81 -2.69
CA GLY A 270 0.36 -19.64 -2.68
C GLY A 270 1.17 -20.85 -3.16
N GLU A 271 0.78 -21.49 -4.25
CA GLU A 271 1.70 -22.27 -5.06
C GLU A 271 1.87 -21.54 -6.40
N LEU A 272 2.96 -20.79 -6.54
CA LEU A 272 3.50 -20.51 -7.88
C LEU A 272 3.65 -21.85 -8.58
N SER A 273 3.25 -21.92 -9.86
CA SER A 273 3.46 -23.15 -10.62
C SER A 273 4.95 -23.49 -10.57
N ARG A 274 5.29 -24.78 -10.47
CA ARG A 274 6.70 -25.24 -10.52
C ARG A 274 7.43 -24.73 -11.76
N GLU A 275 6.70 -24.33 -12.79
CA GLU A 275 7.20 -23.72 -14.03
C GLU A 275 7.59 -22.25 -13.85
N GLU A 276 6.82 -21.46 -13.10
CA GLU A 276 7.13 -20.06 -12.76
C GLU A 276 8.37 -20.01 -11.86
N LEU A 277 8.46 -20.91 -10.88
CA LEU A 277 9.66 -21.07 -10.04
C LEU A 277 10.90 -21.49 -10.84
N ARG A 278 10.75 -22.23 -11.95
CA ARG A 278 11.86 -22.58 -12.84
C ARG A 278 12.35 -21.39 -13.66
N GLN A 279 11.45 -20.52 -14.12
CA GLN A 279 11.82 -19.25 -14.76
C GLN A 279 12.53 -18.31 -13.78
N ILE A 280 12.14 -18.35 -12.51
CA ILE A 280 12.78 -17.59 -11.42
C ILE A 280 14.16 -18.17 -11.06
N ALA A 281 14.36 -19.48 -11.17
CA ALA A 281 15.59 -20.16 -10.76
C ALA A 281 16.76 -20.05 -11.75
N GLU A 282 16.60 -19.33 -12.87
CA GLU A 282 17.72 -19.03 -13.76
C GLU A 282 18.71 -18.09 -13.08
N GLU A 283 20.01 -18.32 -13.30
CA GLU A 283 21.08 -17.44 -12.84
C GLU A 283 20.84 -16.01 -13.38
N ASP A 284 21.12 -15.00 -12.54
CA ASP A 284 20.85 -13.56 -12.72
C ASP A 284 19.41 -13.03 -12.50
N PHE A 285 18.62 -13.70 -11.65
CA PHE A 285 17.26 -13.27 -11.30
C PHE A 285 17.15 -11.83 -10.72
N TYR A 286 18.10 -11.41 -9.88
CA TYR A 286 18.10 -10.07 -9.28
C TYR A 286 18.19 -8.96 -10.33
N GLU A 287 19.00 -9.18 -11.38
CA GLU A 287 19.17 -8.23 -12.48
C GLU A 287 17.97 -8.25 -13.42
N LYS A 288 17.42 -9.43 -13.72
CA LYS A 288 16.18 -9.58 -14.51
C LYS A 288 15.00 -8.86 -13.85
N LEU A 289 14.81 -9.02 -12.54
CA LEU A 289 13.76 -8.29 -11.80
C LEU A 289 13.99 -6.78 -11.83
N ALA A 290 15.23 -6.34 -11.59
CA ALA A 290 15.56 -4.92 -11.59
C ALA A 290 15.34 -4.29 -12.97
N ALA A 291 15.72 -4.97 -14.06
CA ALA A 291 15.49 -4.54 -15.43
C ALA A 291 13.99 -4.52 -15.80
N SER A 292 13.19 -5.42 -15.23
CA SER A 292 11.74 -5.48 -15.41
C SER A 292 10.99 -4.33 -14.73
N ILE A 293 11.60 -3.64 -13.75
CA ILE A 293 11.01 -2.44 -13.14
C ILE A 293 11.11 -1.27 -14.12
N ALA A 294 9.95 -0.69 -14.45
CA ALA A 294 9.82 0.48 -15.33
C ALA A 294 10.69 0.37 -16.60
N PRO A 295 10.40 -0.61 -17.48
CA PRO A 295 11.26 -0.86 -18.63
C PRO A 295 11.09 0.20 -19.73
N GLU A 296 10.07 1.06 -19.63
CA GLU A 296 9.91 2.27 -20.44
C GLU A 296 11.07 3.27 -20.24
N ILE A 297 11.73 3.23 -19.09
CA ILE A 297 12.83 4.13 -18.73
C ILE A 297 14.15 3.39 -18.93
N TYR A 298 14.97 3.94 -19.83
CA TYR A 298 16.32 3.45 -20.09
C TYR A 298 17.30 3.89 -18.99
N GLY A 299 18.21 3.00 -18.60
CA GLY A 299 19.24 3.25 -17.60
C GLY A 299 18.78 3.12 -16.14
N HIS A 300 19.52 3.76 -15.24
CA HIS A 300 19.29 3.79 -13.79
C HIS A 300 19.13 2.40 -13.13
N GLU A 301 19.95 1.43 -13.52
CA GLU A 301 19.88 0.05 -13.01
C GLU A 301 20.02 -0.02 -11.49
N ASP A 302 20.97 0.70 -10.90
CA ASP A 302 21.16 0.71 -9.44
C ASP A 302 19.98 1.37 -8.69
N VAL A 303 19.33 2.38 -9.30
CA VAL A 303 18.11 2.98 -8.73
C VAL A 303 16.97 1.97 -8.78
N LYS A 304 16.80 1.25 -9.89
CA LYS A 304 15.78 0.19 -10.02
C LYS A 304 16.02 -0.95 -9.03
N LYS A 305 17.26 -1.37 -8.83
CA LYS A 305 17.68 -2.32 -7.78
C LYS A 305 17.28 -1.84 -6.38
N ALA A 306 17.56 -0.57 -6.05
CA ALA A 306 17.15 0.00 -4.77
C ALA A 306 15.61 0.06 -4.61
N LEU A 307 14.87 0.39 -5.67
CA LEU A 307 13.41 0.40 -5.67
C LEU A 307 12.81 -1.01 -5.51
N LEU A 308 13.47 -2.05 -6.04
CA LEU A 308 13.09 -3.43 -5.77
C LEU A 308 13.22 -3.77 -4.29
N LEU A 309 14.32 -3.36 -3.64
CA LEU A 309 14.53 -3.59 -2.20
C LEU A 309 13.50 -2.85 -1.35
N LEU A 310 13.08 -1.64 -1.76
CA LEU A 310 11.99 -0.91 -1.13
C LEU A 310 10.67 -1.70 -1.17
N LEU A 311 10.36 -2.34 -2.31
CA LEU A 311 9.14 -3.12 -2.48
C LEU A 311 9.13 -4.40 -1.62
N VAL A 312 10.28 -5.02 -1.39
CA VAL A 312 10.38 -6.22 -0.54
C VAL A 312 10.41 -5.85 0.93
N GLY A 313 11.15 -4.81 1.29
CA GLY A 313 11.34 -4.35 2.66
C GLY A 313 12.19 -5.31 3.51
N GLY A 314 12.79 -4.78 4.57
CA GLY A 314 13.56 -5.56 5.55
C GLY A 314 12.68 -6.17 6.65
N VAL A 315 13.30 -6.93 7.54
CA VAL A 315 12.61 -7.63 8.64
C VAL A 315 12.34 -6.67 9.80
N ASP A 316 11.09 -6.59 10.25
CA ASP A 316 10.74 -5.90 11.50
C ASP A 316 11.16 -6.79 12.69
N GLN A 317 11.94 -6.25 13.62
CA GLN A 317 12.37 -6.98 14.82
C GLN A 317 11.88 -6.28 16.08
N SER A 318 11.41 -7.05 17.06
CA SER A 318 11.04 -6.54 18.39
C SER A 318 11.79 -7.24 19.52
N PRO A 319 13.14 -7.16 19.59
CA PRO A 319 13.87 -7.74 20.70
C PRO A 319 13.63 -6.93 21.97
N ARG A 320 13.10 -7.58 23.02
CA ARG A 320 12.95 -7.02 24.38
C ARG A 320 12.14 -5.72 24.47
N GLY A 321 11.13 -5.54 23.60
CA GLY A 321 10.21 -4.39 23.65
C GLY A 321 10.68 -3.14 22.89
N MET A 322 11.91 -3.13 22.38
CA MET A 322 12.35 -2.11 21.42
C MET A 322 11.94 -2.56 20.01
N LYS A 323 11.06 -1.81 19.36
CA LYS A 323 10.68 -2.08 17.96
C LYS A 323 11.70 -1.44 17.03
N ILE A 324 12.38 -2.25 16.23
CA ILE A 324 13.26 -1.81 15.15
C ILE A 324 12.49 -1.97 13.86
N ARG A 325 12.28 -0.84 13.15
CA ARG A 325 11.65 -0.83 11.83
C ARG A 325 12.50 -1.63 10.83
N GLY A 326 11.84 -2.40 9.96
CA GLY A 326 12.40 -3.09 8.80
C GLY A 326 12.13 -2.36 7.48
N ASN A 327 11.20 -1.40 7.45
CA ASN A 327 10.90 -0.60 6.27
C ASN A 327 12.11 0.24 5.81
N ILE A 328 12.34 0.24 4.50
CA ILE A 328 13.40 1.01 3.83
C ILE A 328 12.78 2.32 3.34
N ASN A 329 13.48 3.43 3.54
CA ASN A 329 13.05 4.73 3.00
C ASN A 329 14.07 5.23 1.98
N ILE A 330 13.60 5.64 0.81
CA ILE A 330 14.44 6.09 -0.30
C ILE A 330 14.04 7.50 -0.70
N CYS A 331 15.03 8.36 -0.96
CA CYS A 331 14.82 9.67 -1.56
C CYS A 331 15.54 9.77 -2.91
N LEU A 332 14.80 10.11 -3.96
CA LEU A 332 15.29 10.40 -5.30
C LEU A 332 15.44 11.91 -5.48
N MET A 333 16.67 12.38 -5.55
CA MET A 333 17.05 13.76 -5.79
C MET A 333 17.61 13.90 -7.20
N GLY A 334 17.56 15.09 -7.79
CA GLY A 334 18.07 15.28 -9.14
C GLY A 334 17.42 16.39 -9.94
N ASP A 335 17.88 16.58 -11.15
CA ASP A 335 17.39 17.63 -12.03
C ASP A 335 15.99 17.28 -12.62
N PRO A 336 15.19 18.27 -13.05
CA PRO A 336 13.96 18.01 -13.78
C PRO A 336 14.27 17.36 -15.13
N GLY A 337 13.50 16.34 -15.51
CA GLY A 337 13.68 15.63 -16.78
C GLY A 337 14.17 14.18 -16.64
N VAL A 338 14.67 13.78 -15.47
CA VAL A 338 15.19 12.41 -15.22
C VAL A 338 14.10 11.37 -14.88
N ALA A 339 12.87 11.58 -15.35
CA ALA A 339 11.72 10.67 -15.20
C ALA A 339 11.37 10.20 -13.76
N LYS A 340 11.74 10.94 -12.71
CA LYS A 340 11.48 10.54 -11.31
C LYS A 340 10.00 10.32 -10.98
N SER A 341 9.12 11.24 -11.42
CA SER A 341 7.68 11.13 -11.18
C SER A 341 7.08 9.91 -11.90
N GLN A 342 7.66 9.50 -13.04
CA GLN A 342 7.28 8.27 -13.74
C GLN A 342 7.69 7.02 -12.94
N LEU A 343 8.88 7.01 -12.33
CA LEU A 343 9.31 5.92 -11.44
C LEU A 343 8.37 5.78 -10.22
N LEU A 344 8.01 6.90 -9.58
CA LEU A 344 7.04 6.95 -8.48
C LEU A 344 5.68 6.38 -8.92
N SER A 345 5.14 6.84 -10.04
CA SER A 345 3.85 6.37 -10.58
C SER A 345 3.88 4.90 -10.98
N TYR A 346 5.03 4.39 -11.46
CA TYR A 346 5.18 2.97 -11.76
C TYR A 346 5.15 2.11 -10.48
N ILE A 347 5.83 2.55 -9.43
CA ILE A 347 5.82 1.88 -8.12
C ILE A 347 4.44 1.88 -7.48
N ASP A 348 3.72 3.00 -7.60
CA ASP A 348 2.34 3.12 -7.13
C ASP A 348 1.39 2.13 -7.83
N ARG A 349 1.68 1.75 -9.08
CA ARG A 349 0.90 0.71 -9.78
C ARG A 349 1.35 -0.71 -9.41
N LEU A 350 2.63 -0.90 -9.12
CA LEU A 350 3.19 -2.22 -8.82
C LEU A 350 2.85 -2.68 -7.40
N ALA A 351 2.95 -1.78 -6.42
CA ALA A 351 2.67 -2.08 -5.02
C ALA A 351 1.17 -2.38 -4.78
N PRO A 352 0.83 -3.39 -3.95
CA PRO A 352 -0.58 -3.75 -3.68
C PRO A 352 -1.30 -2.71 -2.81
N ARG A 353 -0.54 -1.97 -2.00
CA ARG A 353 -1.02 -0.85 -1.18
C ARG A 353 -0.03 0.29 -1.36
N SER A 354 -0.46 1.32 -2.06
CA SER A 354 0.31 2.54 -2.19
C SER A 354 -0.59 3.75 -2.32
N GLN A 355 0.00 4.89 -2.00
CA GLN A 355 -0.67 6.16 -2.14
C GLN A 355 0.30 7.15 -2.77
N TYR A 356 -0.06 7.66 -3.93
CA TYR A 356 0.62 8.78 -4.56
C TYR A 356 0.12 10.11 -3.98
N THR A 357 1.05 10.95 -3.55
CA THR A 357 0.80 12.30 -3.05
C THR A 357 1.84 13.27 -3.58
N THR A 358 1.46 14.53 -3.71
CA THR A 358 2.40 15.63 -4.01
C THR A 358 2.56 16.50 -2.77
N GLY A 359 3.78 17.00 -2.55
CA GLY A 359 4.12 17.79 -1.37
C GLY A 359 3.36 19.11 -1.26
N ARG A 360 2.86 19.66 -2.39
CA ARG A 360 1.95 20.81 -2.40
C ARG A 360 0.46 20.44 -2.36
N GLY A 361 0.09 19.31 -2.97
CA GLY A 361 -1.30 18.88 -3.08
C GLY A 361 -1.84 18.24 -1.81
N SER A 362 -0.96 17.81 -0.91
CA SER A 362 -1.34 17.21 0.37
C SER A 362 -1.02 18.16 1.51
N SER A 363 -2.06 18.60 2.23
CA SER A 363 -1.90 19.30 3.51
C SER A 363 -1.65 18.29 4.63
N GLY A 364 -1.11 18.73 5.78
CA GLY A 364 -0.87 17.86 6.93
C GLY A 364 -2.10 17.08 7.40
N VAL A 365 -3.31 17.60 7.21
CA VAL A 365 -4.56 16.87 7.50
C VAL A 365 -4.79 15.73 6.49
N GLY A 366 -4.47 15.96 5.22
CA GLY A 366 -4.53 14.94 4.17
C GLY A 366 -3.42 13.89 4.26
N LEU A 367 -2.26 14.22 4.86
CA LEU A 367 -1.19 13.26 5.12
C LEU A 367 -1.44 12.42 6.38
N THR A 368 -1.91 13.04 7.48
CA THR A 368 -2.06 12.40 8.80
C THR A 368 -3.43 11.75 9.00
N ALA A 369 -4.36 12.45 9.64
CA ALA A 369 -5.76 12.10 9.68
C ALA A 369 -6.60 13.36 9.97
N ALA A 370 -7.84 13.34 9.49
CA ALA A 370 -8.82 14.37 9.72
C ALA A 370 -9.84 13.91 10.77
N VAL A 371 -10.24 14.82 11.67
CA VAL A 371 -11.40 14.59 12.53
C VAL A 371 -12.62 15.20 11.84
N LEU A 372 -13.61 14.38 11.54
CA LEU A 372 -14.85 14.81 10.90
C LEU A 372 -16.04 14.48 11.79
N ARG A 373 -17.01 15.38 11.84
CA ARG A 373 -18.30 15.12 12.50
C ARG A 373 -19.18 14.34 11.55
N ASP A 374 -19.68 13.18 11.99
CA ASP A 374 -20.69 12.47 11.24
C ASP A 374 -22.00 13.27 11.24
N SER A 375 -22.61 13.39 10.06
CA SER A 375 -23.84 14.17 9.85
C SER A 375 -25.08 13.54 10.47
N VAL A 376 -25.06 12.23 10.74
CA VAL A 376 -26.20 11.48 11.28
C VAL A 376 -26.05 11.26 12.78
N SER A 377 -24.90 10.77 13.25
CA SER A 377 -24.70 10.55 14.70
C SER A 377 -24.21 11.77 15.46
N GLY A 378 -23.59 12.74 14.78
CA GLY A 378 -22.90 13.86 15.43
C GLY A 378 -21.59 13.45 16.13
N GLU A 379 -21.20 12.18 16.04
CA GLU A 379 -19.95 11.68 16.63
C GLU A 379 -18.75 12.17 15.82
N LEU A 380 -17.63 12.41 16.52
CA LEU A 380 -16.37 12.75 15.90
C LEU A 380 -15.72 11.44 15.41
N THR A 381 -15.62 11.28 14.11
CA THR A 381 -14.96 10.15 13.43
C THR A 381 -13.59 10.58 12.92
N LEU A 382 -12.64 9.65 12.91
CA LEU A 382 -11.31 9.85 12.34
C LEU A 382 -11.27 9.30 10.92
N GLU A 383 -10.91 10.13 9.95
CA GLU A 383 -10.62 9.73 8.58
C GLU A 383 -9.10 9.72 8.38
N GLY A 384 -8.53 8.56 8.09
CA GLY A 384 -7.10 8.40 7.84
C GLY A 384 -6.64 9.18 6.62
N GLY A 385 -5.50 9.86 6.72
CA GLY A 385 -4.81 10.49 5.60
C GLY A 385 -3.98 9.48 4.81
N ALA A 386 -3.27 9.99 3.80
CA ALA A 386 -2.46 9.20 2.87
C ALA A 386 -1.48 8.23 3.55
N LEU A 387 -0.82 8.65 4.63
CA LEU A 387 0.15 7.81 5.34
C LEU A 387 -0.51 6.68 6.13
N VAL A 388 -1.72 6.91 6.65
CA VAL A 388 -2.50 5.90 7.38
C VAL A 388 -3.10 4.89 6.41
N LEU A 389 -3.59 5.36 5.25
CA LEU A 389 -4.12 4.49 4.19
C LEU A 389 -3.02 3.60 3.57
N ALA A 390 -1.77 4.09 3.54
CA ALA A 390 -0.61 3.35 3.05
C ALA A 390 0.05 2.42 4.09
N ASP A 391 -0.61 2.04 5.19
CA ASP A 391 -0.05 1.10 6.18
C ASP A 391 0.34 -0.24 5.54
N GLN A 392 1.53 -0.74 5.87
CA GLN A 392 2.19 -1.93 5.27
C GLN A 392 2.44 -1.83 3.75
N GLY A 393 2.33 -0.62 3.20
CA GLY A 393 2.51 -0.30 1.80
C GLY A 393 3.66 0.67 1.53
N VAL A 394 3.59 1.33 0.38
CA VAL A 394 4.54 2.38 -0.02
C VAL A 394 3.80 3.70 -0.18
N CYS A 395 4.24 4.74 0.53
CA CYS A 395 3.76 6.10 0.32
C CYS A 395 4.72 6.84 -0.63
N CYS A 396 4.22 7.20 -1.80
CA CYS A 396 4.95 7.93 -2.82
C CYS A 396 4.69 9.44 -2.66
N ILE A 397 5.75 10.21 -2.42
CA ILE A 397 5.67 11.67 -2.23
C ILE A 397 6.53 12.36 -3.29
N ASP A 398 5.88 13.03 -4.24
CA ASP A 398 6.56 13.91 -5.20
C ASP A 398 6.69 15.34 -4.67
N GLU A 399 7.67 16.10 -5.17
CA GLU A 399 7.97 17.47 -4.74
C GLU A 399 8.13 17.61 -3.21
N PHE A 400 8.85 16.68 -2.60
CA PHE A 400 9.09 16.63 -1.16
C PHE A 400 9.74 17.92 -0.61
N ASP A 401 10.53 18.62 -1.42
CA ASP A 401 11.16 19.90 -1.09
C ASP A 401 10.13 21.02 -0.85
N LYS A 402 8.97 20.96 -1.51
CA LYS A 402 7.93 22.00 -1.46
C LYS A 402 6.91 21.81 -0.33
N MET A 403 7.06 20.79 0.49
CA MET A 403 6.19 20.55 1.64
C MET A 403 6.37 21.60 2.74
N ALA A 404 5.26 21.96 3.38
CA ALA A 404 5.23 22.84 4.53
C ALA A 404 5.95 22.23 5.74
N GLU A 405 6.52 23.08 6.60
CA GLU A 405 7.27 22.62 7.78
C GLU A 405 6.42 21.84 8.78
N ALA A 406 5.13 22.18 8.92
CA ALA A 406 4.19 21.44 9.76
C ALA A 406 3.96 20.00 9.28
N ASP A 407 4.08 19.73 7.98
CA ASP A 407 3.87 18.41 7.41
C ASP A 407 5.14 17.55 7.55
N ARG A 408 6.30 18.19 7.62
CA ARG A 408 7.59 17.54 7.88
C ARG A 408 7.64 16.92 9.27
N THR A 409 7.01 17.53 10.28
CA THR A 409 6.97 16.97 11.65
C THR A 409 6.19 15.67 11.71
N ALA A 410 5.08 15.56 10.97
CA ALA A 410 4.32 14.31 10.86
C ALA A 410 5.16 13.20 10.21
N ILE A 411 5.92 13.52 9.15
CA ILE A 411 6.82 12.55 8.50
C ILE A 411 7.97 12.15 9.42
N HIS A 412 8.50 13.08 10.23
CA HIS A 412 9.47 12.73 11.26
C HIS A 412 8.92 11.71 12.27
N GLU A 413 7.65 11.83 12.65
CA GLU A 413 7.03 10.86 13.55
C GLU A 413 6.91 9.48 12.89
N VAL A 414 6.35 9.45 11.67
CA VAL A 414 6.15 8.21 10.90
C VAL A 414 7.46 7.48 10.62
N MET A 415 8.51 8.21 10.22
CA MET A 415 9.80 7.58 9.94
C MET A 415 10.43 6.98 11.20
N GLU A 416 10.32 7.61 12.38
CA GLU A 416 10.97 7.07 13.59
C GLU A 416 10.14 5.95 14.24
N GLN A 417 8.85 6.22 14.45
CA GLN A 417 7.99 5.40 15.31
C GLN A 417 7.02 4.52 14.52
N GLN A 418 6.86 4.75 13.21
CA GLN A 418 5.82 4.12 12.38
C GLN A 418 4.40 4.31 12.93
N THR A 419 4.19 5.42 13.66
CA THR A 419 2.92 5.82 14.25
C THR A 419 2.69 7.31 14.06
N ILE A 420 1.43 7.71 14.05
CA ILE A 420 0.99 9.10 13.99
C ILE A 420 0.16 9.37 15.23
N SER A 421 0.60 10.29 16.07
CA SER A 421 -0.15 10.74 17.24
C SER A 421 -1.04 11.92 16.87
N ILE A 422 -2.32 11.80 17.22
CA ILE A 422 -3.32 12.82 16.94
C ILE A 422 -3.93 13.27 18.26
N ALA A 423 -3.76 14.56 18.54
CA ALA A 423 -4.35 15.27 19.67
C ALA A 423 -5.25 16.39 19.13
N LYS A 424 -6.42 16.03 18.59
CA LYS A 424 -7.36 16.99 17.98
C LYS A 424 -8.78 16.73 18.46
N ALA A 425 -9.55 17.80 18.68
CA ALA A 425 -10.98 17.75 19.02
C ALA A 425 -11.34 16.81 20.21
N GLY A 426 -10.45 16.72 21.22
CA GLY A 426 -10.66 15.87 22.40
C GLY A 426 -10.31 14.39 22.20
N ILE A 427 -9.86 14.00 21.00
CA ILE A 427 -9.38 12.65 20.70
C ILE A 427 -7.85 12.66 20.85
N LEU A 428 -7.35 11.87 21.79
CA LEU A 428 -5.94 11.55 21.98
C LEU A 428 -5.73 10.10 21.56
N THR A 429 -5.36 9.89 20.29
CA THR A 429 -5.17 8.54 19.74
C THR A 429 -3.88 8.45 18.95
N THR A 430 -3.31 7.26 18.89
CA THR A 430 -2.18 6.94 18.02
C THR A 430 -2.67 6.01 16.92
N LEU A 431 -2.40 6.37 15.68
CA LEU A 431 -2.68 5.55 14.50
C LEU A 431 -1.37 4.91 14.03
N ASN A 432 -1.42 3.64 13.63
CA ASN A 432 -0.25 2.98 13.07
C ASN A 432 -0.10 3.36 11.60
N ALA A 433 1.13 3.66 11.18
CA ALA A 433 1.49 4.03 9.81
C ALA A 433 2.84 3.37 9.45
N ARG A 434 2.86 2.03 9.36
CA ARG A 434 4.03 1.23 8.97
C ARG A 434 4.20 1.24 7.46
N CYS A 435 4.27 2.43 6.88
CA CYS A 435 4.52 2.62 5.46
C CYS A 435 6.03 2.74 5.20
N SER A 436 6.45 2.39 3.99
CA SER A 436 7.76 2.75 3.46
C SER A 436 7.63 4.03 2.65
N ILE A 437 8.52 5.00 2.84
CA ILE A 437 8.44 6.29 2.16
C ILE A 437 9.37 6.30 0.96
N LEU A 438 8.81 6.60 -0.21
CA LEU A 438 9.54 6.94 -1.42
C LEU A 438 9.31 8.42 -1.72
N ALA A 439 10.35 9.23 -1.56
CA ALA A 439 10.29 10.66 -1.78
C ALA A 439 11.04 11.04 -3.07
N ALA A 440 10.47 11.91 -3.89
CA ALA A 440 11.23 12.64 -4.91
C ALA A 440 11.37 14.10 -4.52
N ALA A 441 12.58 14.63 -4.65
CA ALA A 441 12.89 16.02 -4.38
C ALA A 441 13.70 16.62 -5.54
N ASN A 442 13.53 17.92 -5.74
CA ASN A 442 14.32 18.69 -6.70
C ASN A 442 15.29 19.60 -5.94
N PRO A 443 16.49 19.86 -6.50
CA PRO A 443 17.41 20.83 -5.92
C PRO A 443 16.79 22.23 -5.93
N ALA A 444 17.15 23.07 -4.95
CA ALA A 444 16.50 24.36 -4.68
C ALA A 444 16.47 25.33 -5.88
N TYR A 445 17.45 25.23 -6.78
CA TYR A 445 17.56 26.08 -7.98
C TYR A 445 17.19 25.35 -9.28
N GLY A 446 16.51 24.20 -9.19
CA GLY A 446 16.16 23.36 -10.33
C GLY A 446 17.32 22.56 -10.91
N ARG A 447 18.58 23.02 -10.78
CA ARG A 447 19.76 22.24 -11.13
C ARG A 447 20.74 22.08 -9.97
N TYR A 448 21.40 20.94 -9.92
CA TYR A 448 22.45 20.69 -8.93
C TYR A 448 23.69 21.54 -9.21
N ASN A 449 24.11 22.36 -8.24
CA ASN A 449 25.32 23.18 -8.35
C ASN A 449 26.49 22.50 -7.61
N PRO A 450 27.54 22.02 -8.32
CA PRO A 450 28.66 21.31 -7.70
C PRO A 450 29.55 22.18 -6.81
N ARG A 451 29.40 23.51 -6.89
CA ARG A 451 30.16 24.48 -6.07
C ARG A 451 29.57 24.71 -4.68
N ARG A 452 28.33 24.24 -4.44
CA ARG A 452 27.65 24.40 -3.15
C ARG A 452 27.62 23.08 -2.42
N SER A 453 27.58 23.15 -1.08
CA SER A 453 27.43 21.96 -0.26
C SER A 453 26.07 21.31 -0.49
N LEU A 454 26.01 20.01 -0.25
CA LEU A 454 24.82 19.18 -0.38
C LEU A 454 23.61 19.77 0.38
N GLU A 455 23.83 20.27 1.58
CA GLU A 455 22.79 20.86 2.45
C GLU A 455 22.17 22.12 1.83
N GLN A 456 23.01 22.99 1.27
CA GLN A 456 22.55 24.23 0.63
C GLN A 456 21.82 23.96 -0.70
N ASN A 457 22.16 22.87 -1.37
CA ASN A 457 21.50 22.47 -2.61
C ASN A 457 20.11 21.88 -2.38
N ILE A 458 19.89 21.20 -1.25
CA ILE A 458 18.69 20.37 -1.02
C ILE A 458 17.64 21.05 -0.13
N GLN A 459 17.95 22.11 0.62
CA GLN A 459 16.97 22.84 1.46
C GLN A 459 16.18 21.92 2.43
N LEU A 460 16.76 20.77 2.80
CA LEU A 460 16.22 19.85 3.79
C LEU A 460 17.15 19.80 5.01
N PRO A 461 16.61 19.83 6.24
CA PRO A 461 17.40 19.63 7.44
C PRO A 461 18.14 18.28 7.43
N ALA A 462 19.40 18.27 7.88
CA ALA A 462 20.19 17.04 8.01
C ALA A 462 19.52 15.97 8.89
N ALA A 463 18.68 16.39 9.84
CA ALA A 463 17.87 15.50 10.67
C ALA A 463 16.89 14.62 9.85
N LEU A 464 16.30 15.14 8.76
CA LEU A 464 15.48 14.36 7.83
C LEU A 464 16.34 13.43 6.97
N LEU A 465 17.43 13.96 6.40
CA LEU A 465 18.31 13.19 5.53
C LEU A 465 18.88 11.95 6.22
N SER A 466 19.21 12.06 7.51
CA SER A 466 19.70 10.94 8.32
C SER A 466 18.70 9.79 8.52
N ARG A 467 17.41 10.01 8.21
CA ARG A 467 16.32 9.02 8.39
C ARG A 467 16.00 8.25 7.12
N PHE A 468 16.45 8.74 5.98
CA PHE A 468 16.45 7.98 4.73
C PHE A 468 17.60 7.00 4.76
N ASP A 469 17.33 5.78 4.30
CA ASP A 469 18.32 4.71 4.28
C ASP A 469 19.18 4.82 3.01
N LEU A 470 18.58 5.24 1.88
CA LEU A 470 19.27 5.53 0.62
C LEU A 470 18.89 6.91 0.08
N LEU A 471 19.89 7.68 -0.35
CA LEU A 471 19.74 8.99 -0.99
C LEU A 471 20.37 8.91 -2.38
N TRP A 472 19.54 8.91 -3.41
CA TRP A 472 20.02 8.88 -4.80
C TRP A 472 20.01 10.27 -5.39
N LEU A 473 21.15 10.74 -5.87
CA LEU A 473 21.24 12.00 -6.61
C LEU A 473 21.46 11.73 -8.09
N ILE A 474 20.41 11.94 -8.88
CA ILE A 474 20.40 11.75 -10.32
C ILE A 474 20.73 13.08 -10.99
N GLN A 475 21.96 13.23 -11.47
CA GLN A 475 22.38 14.41 -12.23
C GLN A 475 22.18 14.15 -13.72
N ASP A 476 21.60 15.11 -14.43
CA ASP A 476 21.52 15.08 -15.88
C ASP A 476 22.82 15.68 -16.47
N ARG A 477 23.80 14.81 -16.73
CA ARG A 477 25.05 15.21 -17.38
C ARG A 477 24.92 15.07 -18.89
N PRO A 478 25.08 16.15 -19.66
CA PRO A 478 24.96 16.08 -21.12
C PRO A 478 26.11 15.25 -21.68
N ASP A 479 25.79 14.09 -22.23
CA ASP A 479 26.75 13.17 -22.83
C ASP A 479 26.17 12.62 -24.14
N ARG A 480 26.92 12.78 -25.22
CA ARG A 480 26.42 12.54 -26.59
C ARG A 480 25.99 11.10 -26.82
N ASP A 481 26.73 10.15 -26.27
CA ASP A 481 26.47 8.71 -26.49
C ASP A 481 25.27 8.24 -25.67
N ASN A 482 25.17 8.68 -24.41
CA ASN A 482 24.04 8.39 -23.54
C ASN A 482 22.74 9.06 -24.04
N ASP A 483 22.82 10.31 -24.49
CA ASP A 483 21.68 11.04 -25.06
C ASP A 483 21.16 10.37 -26.33
N LEU A 484 22.06 9.87 -27.19
CA LEU A 484 21.68 9.16 -28.41
C LEU A 484 20.96 7.83 -28.08
N ARG A 485 21.46 7.05 -27.13
CA ARG A 485 20.81 5.80 -26.68
C ARG A 485 19.46 6.08 -26.04
N LEU A 486 19.37 7.10 -25.19
CA LEU A 486 18.12 7.53 -24.56
C LEU A 486 17.09 7.96 -25.60
N ALA A 487 17.49 8.78 -26.59
CA ALA A 487 16.62 9.24 -27.65
C ALA A 487 16.13 8.08 -28.54
N GLN A 488 17.00 7.14 -28.90
CA GLN A 488 16.62 5.93 -29.64
C GLN A 488 15.62 5.08 -28.84
N HIS A 489 15.82 4.94 -27.53
CA HIS A 489 14.90 4.20 -26.67
C HIS A 489 13.52 4.87 -26.61
N ILE A 490 13.46 6.18 -26.35
CA ILE A 490 12.22 6.95 -26.25
C ILE A 490 11.46 6.92 -27.57
N THR A 491 12.14 7.14 -28.70
CA THR A 491 11.50 7.10 -30.03
C THR A 491 10.93 5.73 -30.33
N TYR A 492 11.64 4.66 -29.97
CA TYR A 492 11.13 3.29 -30.14
C TYR A 492 9.88 3.03 -29.30
N VAL A 493 9.90 3.41 -28.01
CA VAL A 493 8.76 3.24 -27.08
C VAL A 493 7.53 3.96 -27.62
N HIS A 494 7.68 5.19 -28.11
CA HIS A 494 6.55 5.93 -28.69
C HIS A 494 6.06 5.36 -30.02
N GLN A 495 6.93 4.76 -30.84
CA GLN A 495 6.55 4.17 -32.12
C GLN A 495 5.80 2.84 -31.97
N HIS A 496 6.25 1.98 -31.05
CA HIS A 496 5.74 0.61 -30.90
C HIS A 496 4.86 0.41 -29.66
N SER A 497 4.78 1.42 -28.77
CA SER A 497 4.13 1.31 -27.45
C SER A 497 4.64 0.12 -26.63
N ARG A 498 5.90 -0.28 -26.88
CA ARG A 498 6.62 -1.37 -26.21
C ARG A 498 8.09 -0.99 -26.14
N GLN A 499 8.77 -1.48 -25.12
CA GLN A 499 10.23 -1.33 -25.00
C GLN A 499 10.95 -2.03 -26.17
N PRO A 500 12.14 -1.54 -26.57
CA PRO A 500 12.99 -2.27 -27.49
C PRO A 500 13.34 -3.65 -26.93
N PRO A 501 13.50 -4.67 -27.79
CA PRO A 501 13.85 -6.01 -27.36
C PRO A 501 15.21 -5.96 -26.64
N ALA A 502 15.19 -6.08 -25.32
CA ALA A 502 16.37 -6.21 -24.48
C ALA A 502 16.84 -7.66 -24.47
N GLN A 503 17.99 -7.93 -23.83
CA GLN A 503 18.51 -9.29 -23.65
C GLN A 503 17.55 -10.21 -22.87
N PHE A 504 16.63 -9.62 -22.10
CA PHE A 504 15.65 -10.33 -21.29
C PHE A 504 14.23 -9.83 -21.59
N GLU A 505 13.27 -10.77 -21.58
CA GLU A 505 11.85 -10.45 -21.64
C GLU A 505 11.37 -9.96 -20.27
N PRO A 506 10.73 -8.79 -20.18
CA PRO A 506 10.26 -8.24 -18.91
C PRO A 506 9.17 -9.13 -18.30
N LEU A 507 9.23 -9.34 -17.00
CA LEU A 507 8.20 -10.10 -16.28
C LEU A 507 6.90 -9.30 -16.20
N ASP A 508 5.77 -10.01 -16.22
CA ASP A 508 4.46 -9.39 -16.04
C ASP A 508 4.31 -8.80 -14.63
N MET A 509 3.63 -7.66 -14.53
CA MET A 509 3.44 -6.94 -13.26
C MET A 509 2.71 -7.80 -12.22
N LYS A 510 1.79 -8.67 -12.67
CA LYS A 510 1.05 -9.59 -11.78
C LYS A 510 1.97 -10.63 -11.15
N LEU A 511 2.82 -11.25 -11.97
CA LEU A 511 3.81 -12.23 -11.50
C LEU A 511 4.81 -11.58 -10.54
N MET A 512 5.29 -10.37 -10.87
CA MET A 512 6.16 -9.62 -9.96
C MET A 512 5.49 -9.31 -8.62
N ARG A 513 4.22 -8.88 -8.62
CA ARG A 513 3.49 -8.59 -7.38
C ARG A 513 3.34 -9.85 -6.51
N ARG A 514 2.99 -10.98 -7.11
CA ARG A 514 2.87 -12.28 -6.41
C ARG A 514 4.22 -12.73 -5.85
N TYR A 515 5.29 -12.58 -6.61
CA TYR A 515 6.64 -12.89 -6.16
C TYR A 515 7.08 -12.02 -4.98
N ILE A 516 6.88 -10.70 -5.06
CA ILE A 516 7.22 -9.77 -3.97
C ILE A 516 6.43 -10.10 -2.70
N ALA A 517 5.16 -10.49 -2.83
CA ALA A 517 4.34 -10.92 -1.69
C ALA A 517 4.93 -12.17 -1.02
N MET A 518 5.35 -13.17 -1.80
CA MET A 518 6.03 -14.37 -1.28
C MET A 518 7.35 -14.03 -0.57
N CYS A 519 8.15 -13.13 -1.14
CA CYS A 519 9.41 -12.68 -0.52
C CYS A 519 9.20 -11.98 0.82
N ARG A 520 8.09 -11.25 0.99
CA ARG A 520 7.76 -10.53 2.23
C ARG A 520 7.43 -11.45 3.41
N GLU A 521 6.94 -12.66 3.15
CA GLU A 521 6.61 -13.64 4.20
C GLU A 521 7.85 -14.21 4.88
N LYS A 522 8.98 -14.26 4.16
CA LYS A 522 10.25 -14.77 4.68
C LYS A 522 10.88 -13.82 5.71
N GLN A 523 11.48 -14.38 6.74
CA GLN A 523 12.13 -13.63 7.82
C GLN A 523 13.57 -14.12 8.03
N PRO A 524 14.53 -13.67 7.20
CA PRO A 524 15.91 -14.10 7.32
C PRO A 524 16.56 -13.60 8.61
N ALA A 525 17.44 -14.44 9.18
CA ALA A 525 18.26 -14.11 10.32
C ALA A 525 19.68 -13.69 9.88
N VAL A 526 20.25 -12.70 10.58
CA VAL A 526 21.64 -12.28 10.39
C VAL A 526 22.54 -13.18 11.25
N PRO A 527 23.49 -13.93 10.67
CA PRO A 527 24.40 -14.77 11.44
C PRO A 527 25.44 -13.93 12.20
N GLU A 528 25.82 -14.39 13.39
CA GLU A 528 26.78 -13.69 14.27
C GLU A 528 28.17 -13.54 13.62
N SER A 529 28.57 -14.48 12.76
CA SER A 529 29.85 -14.44 12.05
C SER A 529 30.02 -13.23 11.13
N LEU A 530 28.93 -12.61 10.67
CA LEU A 530 28.96 -11.42 9.82
C LEU A 530 28.99 -10.12 10.61
N ALA A 531 28.76 -10.15 11.94
CA ALA A 531 28.72 -8.93 12.76
C ALA A 531 30.07 -8.18 12.73
N ASP A 532 31.18 -8.90 12.84
CA ASP A 532 32.53 -8.31 12.80
C ASP A 532 32.82 -7.70 11.41
N TYR A 533 32.33 -8.32 10.35
CA TYR A 533 32.49 -7.82 8.99
C TYR A 533 31.69 -6.54 8.75
N ILE A 534 30.42 -6.52 9.16
CA ILE A 534 29.53 -5.36 9.02
C ILE A 534 30.06 -4.18 9.85
N THR A 535 30.55 -4.44 11.06
CA THR A 535 31.13 -3.39 11.92
C THR A 535 32.42 -2.82 11.33
N ALA A 536 33.31 -3.65 10.80
CA ALA A 536 34.52 -3.20 10.10
C ALA A 536 34.17 -2.32 8.89
N ALA A 537 33.24 -2.75 8.04
CA ALA A 537 32.79 -2.00 6.87
C ALA A 537 32.17 -0.64 7.25
N TYR A 538 31.38 -0.60 8.34
CA TYR A 538 30.82 0.65 8.86
C TYR A 538 31.91 1.62 9.36
N VAL A 539 32.92 1.12 10.06
CA VAL A 539 34.04 1.94 10.55
C VAL A 539 34.82 2.54 9.38
N GLU A 540 35.05 1.77 8.32
CA GLU A 540 35.72 2.22 7.11
C GLU A 540 34.94 3.33 6.40
N MET A 541 33.63 3.12 6.16
CA MET A 541 32.76 4.16 5.59
C MET A 541 32.73 5.45 6.42
N ARG A 542 32.79 5.33 7.75
CA ARG A 542 32.81 6.48 8.65
C ARG A 542 34.16 7.21 8.62
N ARG A 543 35.26 6.48 8.52
CA ARG A 543 36.61 7.04 8.38
C ARG A 543 36.73 7.84 7.08
N GLU A 544 36.23 7.30 5.98
CA GLU A 544 36.23 7.96 4.68
C GLU A 544 35.38 9.23 4.68
N ALA A 545 34.18 9.18 5.28
CA ALA A 545 33.33 10.35 5.42
C ALA A 545 33.93 11.45 6.32
N TRP A 546 34.80 11.11 7.26
CA TRP A 546 35.56 12.09 8.04
C TRP A 546 36.74 12.68 7.27
N ALA A 547 37.34 11.92 6.35
CA ALA A 547 38.44 12.39 5.52
C ALA A 547 37.97 13.40 4.46
N SER A 548 36.76 13.23 3.93
CA SER A 548 36.15 14.13 2.95
C SER A 548 35.28 15.19 3.62
N LYS A 549 35.66 16.47 3.50
CA LYS A 549 34.85 17.60 4.00
C LYS A 549 33.50 17.76 3.29
N ASP A 550 33.34 17.16 2.11
CA ASP A 550 32.13 17.23 1.29
C ASP A 550 31.23 15.99 1.46
N ALA A 551 31.64 15.00 2.26
CA ALA A 551 30.88 13.77 2.45
C ALA A 551 29.65 13.97 3.35
N THR A 552 28.58 13.27 2.98
CA THR A 552 27.31 13.22 3.72
C THR A 552 27.50 12.73 5.15
N TYR A 553 26.71 13.25 6.07
CA TYR A 553 26.73 12.90 7.49
C TYR A 553 26.42 11.40 7.71
N THR A 554 27.46 10.57 7.93
CA THR A 554 27.32 9.15 8.25
C THR A 554 27.00 8.98 9.73
N SER A 555 25.75 8.64 10.02
CA SER A 555 25.26 8.40 11.38
C SER A 555 25.26 6.91 11.74
N ALA A 556 25.02 6.55 12.99
CA ALA A 556 24.79 5.15 13.38
C ALA A 556 23.57 4.51 12.67
N ARG A 557 22.65 5.32 12.11
CA ARG A 557 21.52 4.81 11.34
C ARG A 557 21.94 4.16 10.02
N THR A 558 23.10 4.51 9.44
CA THR A 558 23.57 3.89 8.21
C THR A 558 23.95 2.42 8.42
N LEU A 559 24.40 2.06 9.63
CA LEU A 559 24.60 0.65 10.02
C LEU A 559 23.27 -0.13 9.99
N LEU A 560 22.21 0.47 10.53
CA LEU A 560 20.86 -0.11 10.48
C LEU A 560 20.34 -0.21 9.04
N ALA A 561 20.65 0.76 8.19
CA ALA A 561 20.30 0.72 6.78
C ALA A 561 20.98 -0.46 6.05
N ILE A 562 22.27 -0.70 6.29
CA ILE A 562 22.99 -1.84 5.72
C ILE A 562 22.34 -3.17 6.15
N LEU A 563 21.98 -3.31 7.44
CA LEU A 563 21.29 -4.49 7.94
C LEU A 563 19.90 -4.70 7.28
N ARG A 564 19.13 -3.63 7.09
CA ARG A 564 17.83 -3.70 6.40
C ARG A 564 17.97 -4.07 4.92
N LEU A 565 18.92 -3.47 4.22
CA LEU A 565 19.19 -3.77 2.80
C LEU A 565 19.66 -5.22 2.63
N SER A 566 20.56 -5.69 3.51
CA SER A 566 21.07 -7.08 3.47
C SER A 566 19.95 -8.09 3.75
N THR A 567 19.06 -7.80 4.72
CA THR A 567 17.90 -8.67 4.99
C THR A 567 16.86 -8.64 3.87
N ALA A 568 16.68 -7.50 3.20
CA ALA A 568 15.81 -7.41 2.01
C ALA A 568 16.38 -8.18 0.80
N LEU A 569 17.71 -8.18 0.61
CA LEU A 569 18.38 -9.00 -0.40
C LEU A 569 18.22 -10.50 -0.12
N ALA A 570 18.40 -10.92 1.13
CA ALA A 570 18.18 -12.32 1.52
C ALA A 570 16.71 -12.76 1.30
N ARG A 571 15.75 -11.87 1.56
CA ARG A 571 14.32 -12.10 1.22
C ARG A 571 14.08 -12.30 -0.26
N LEU A 572 14.72 -11.50 -1.11
CA LEU A 572 14.61 -11.64 -2.57
C LEU A 572 15.11 -12.99 -3.07
N ARG A 573 16.12 -13.57 -2.42
CA ARG A 573 16.65 -14.90 -2.72
C ARG A 573 15.86 -16.04 -2.07
N LEU A 574 14.85 -15.71 -1.25
CA LEU A 574 14.06 -16.67 -0.47
C LEU A 574 14.91 -17.52 0.51
N VAL A 575 16.06 -17.00 0.95
CA VAL A 575 16.98 -17.67 1.89
C VAL A 575 16.68 -17.23 3.32
N ASP A 576 16.79 -18.14 4.29
CA ASP A 576 16.49 -17.86 5.70
C ASP A 576 17.71 -17.28 6.47
N THR A 577 18.89 -17.22 5.85
CA THR A 577 20.13 -16.69 6.43
C THR A 577 20.80 -15.70 5.48
N VAL A 578 21.25 -14.56 6.01
CA VAL A 578 21.98 -13.55 5.23
C VAL A 578 23.41 -14.02 4.96
N GLU A 579 23.86 -13.89 3.71
CA GLU A 579 25.21 -14.24 3.29
C GLU A 579 26.13 -12.99 3.20
N LYS A 580 27.45 -13.23 3.10
CA LYS A 580 28.43 -12.14 2.96
C LYS A 580 28.23 -11.35 1.65
N GLU A 581 27.81 -12.03 0.59
CA GLU A 581 27.57 -11.42 -0.72
C GLU A 581 26.42 -10.39 -0.67
N ASP A 582 25.35 -10.68 0.07
CA ASP A 582 24.23 -9.76 0.26
C ASP A 582 24.68 -8.46 0.97
N VAL A 583 25.57 -8.60 1.96
CA VAL A 583 26.15 -7.45 2.67
C VAL A 583 27.04 -6.62 1.73
N ASN A 584 27.83 -7.28 0.88
CA ASN A 584 28.68 -6.58 -0.09
C ASN A 584 27.86 -5.80 -1.10
N GLU A 585 26.77 -6.37 -1.63
CA GLU A 585 25.88 -5.66 -2.55
C GLU A 585 25.17 -4.50 -1.86
N ALA A 586 24.74 -4.66 -0.60
CA ALA A 586 24.17 -3.57 0.19
C ALA A 586 25.17 -2.41 0.40
N ILE A 587 26.44 -2.73 0.64
CA ILE A 587 27.52 -1.74 0.74
C ILE A 587 27.76 -1.07 -0.60
N ARG A 588 27.81 -1.84 -1.71
CA ARG A 588 27.96 -1.32 -3.08
C ARG A 588 26.88 -0.30 -3.40
N LEU A 589 25.62 -0.61 -3.11
CA LEU A 589 24.50 0.32 -3.31
C LEU A 589 24.65 1.61 -2.48
N MET A 590 25.13 1.48 -1.24
CA MET A 590 25.37 2.63 -0.36
C MET A 590 26.53 3.51 -0.86
N GLU A 591 27.60 2.90 -1.38
CA GLU A 591 28.76 3.60 -1.93
C GLU A 591 28.39 4.32 -3.24
N MET A 592 27.71 3.64 -4.16
CA MET A 592 27.23 4.23 -5.42
C MET A 592 26.29 5.43 -5.18
N SER A 593 25.50 5.39 -4.10
CA SER A 593 24.66 6.52 -3.70
C SER A 593 25.49 7.76 -3.30
N LYS A 594 26.69 7.55 -2.72
CA LYS A 594 27.63 8.62 -2.34
C LYS A 594 28.49 9.07 -3.50
N ASP A 595 28.96 8.16 -4.34
CA ASP A 595 29.79 8.48 -5.51
C ASP A 595 29.04 9.33 -6.53
N SER A 596 27.73 9.13 -6.65
CA SER A 596 26.86 10.02 -7.41
C SER A 596 26.93 11.49 -6.94
N LEU A 597 27.30 11.74 -5.68
CA LEU A 597 27.50 13.09 -5.10
C LEU A 597 28.90 13.64 -5.39
N LEU A 598 29.92 12.78 -5.28
CA LEU A 598 31.32 13.10 -5.52
C LEU A 598 31.60 13.00 -7.01
N GLY A 599 30.99 13.91 -7.77
CA GLY A 599 31.00 13.85 -9.23
C GLY A 599 32.37 13.49 -9.78
N ASP A 600 32.41 12.30 -10.39
CA ASP A 600 33.59 11.60 -10.91
C ASP A 600 34.91 12.37 -10.76
N LYS A 601 35.45 12.39 -9.53
CA LYS A 601 36.88 12.63 -9.32
C LYS A 601 37.69 11.37 -9.63
N GLY A 602 37.05 10.33 -10.18
CA GLY A 602 37.67 9.27 -10.93
C GLY A 602 37.97 9.74 -12.35
N GLN A 603 38.86 10.72 -12.51
CA GLN A 603 39.91 10.39 -13.46
C GLN A 603 40.60 9.18 -12.79
N PRO A 604 40.46 7.93 -13.30
CA PRO A 604 41.38 6.89 -12.86
C PRO A 604 42.74 7.52 -13.07
N ALA A 605 43.53 7.68 -12.01
CA ALA A 605 44.81 8.39 -12.04
C ALA A 605 45.48 8.07 -13.36
N ARG A 606 45.38 9.04 -14.29
CA ARG A 606 45.47 8.88 -15.74
C ARG A 606 46.47 7.77 -16.02
N THR A 607 46.03 6.57 -16.42
CA THR A 607 46.82 5.31 -16.42
C THR A 607 48.28 5.68 -16.64
N GLN A 608 49.05 5.83 -15.54
CA GLN A 608 50.25 6.66 -15.61
C GLN A 608 51.11 6.08 -16.71
N ARG A 609 51.31 6.85 -17.78
CA ARG A 609 52.11 6.35 -18.90
C ARG A 609 53.44 5.95 -18.27
N PRO A 610 54.04 4.83 -18.66
CA PRO A 610 55.36 4.43 -18.15
C PRO A 610 56.35 5.62 -18.17
N ALA A 611 56.25 6.47 -19.19
CA ALA A 611 56.96 7.75 -19.31
C ALA A 611 56.75 8.71 -18.12
N ASP A 612 55.51 8.94 -17.67
CA ASP A 612 55.21 9.85 -16.54
C ASP A 612 55.75 9.31 -15.21
N VAL A 613 55.74 7.99 -15.02
CA VAL A 613 56.30 7.33 -13.82
C VAL A 613 57.83 7.41 -13.83
N ILE A 614 58.44 7.18 -14.99
CA ILE A 614 59.88 7.33 -15.21
C ILE A 614 60.29 8.78 -14.94
N PHE A 615 59.55 9.75 -15.49
CA PHE A 615 59.78 11.17 -15.23
C PHE A 615 59.69 11.54 -13.75
N ALA A 616 58.67 11.06 -13.04
CA ALA A 616 58.54 11.29 -11.60
C ALA A 616 59.72 10.68 -10.82
N THR A 617 60.18 9.50 -11.21
CA THR A 617 61.32 8.79 -10.58
C THR A 617 62.64 9.52 -10.83
N VAL A 618 62.87 10.02 -12.04
CA VAL A 618 64.06 10.83 -12.35
C VAL A 618 63.96 12.20 -11.66
N ARG A 619 62.76 12.79 -11.54
CA ARG A 619 62.54 14.04 -10.79
C ARG A 619 62.83 13.89 -9.28
N GLU A 620 62.52 12.74 -8.67
CA GLU A 620 62.91 12.45 -7.28
C GLU A 620 64.44 12.43 -7.10
N LEU A 621 65.20 11.97 -8.09
CA LEU A 621 66.68 11.97 -8.06
C LEU A 621 67.29 13.38 -8.16
N VAL A 622 66.53 14.34 -8.66
CA VAL A 622 66.98 15.72 -8.94
C VAL A 622 66.90 16.62 -7.70
N SER A 623 66.37 16.12 -6.58
CA SER A 623 66.13 16.95 -5.39
C SER A 623 67.38 17.66 -4.84
N GLU A 624 68.58 17.21 -5.21
CA GLU A 624 69.86 17.81 -4.77
C GLU A 624 70.74 18.35 -5.91
N GLY A 625 70.28 18.39 -7.17
CA GLY A 625 71.04 19.02 -8.26
C GLY A 625 70.39 18.96 -9.65
N ARG A 626 70.65 19.96 -10.50
CA ARG A 626 70.09 20.10 -11.88
C ARG A 626 70.52 19.01 -12.87
N SER A 627 71.33 18.04 -12.45
CA SER A 627 71.86 16.98 -13.33
C SER A 627 71.91 15.64 -12.63
N VAL A 628 71.49 14.58 -13.31
CA VAL A 628 71.54 13.19 -12.84
C VAL A 628 72.47 12.38 -13.74
N ARG A 629 73.22 11.44 -13.16
CA ARG A 629 74.03 10.50 -13.94
C ARG A 629 73.12 9.49 -14.64
N PHE A 630 73.35 9.27 -15.93
CA PHE A 630 72.51 8.39 -16.75
C PHE A 630 72.40 6.96 -16.16
N ALA A 631 73.53 6.39 -15.72
CA ALA A 631 73.58 5.04 -15.15
C ALA A 631 72.77 4.89 -13.84
N GLU A 632 72.65 5.96 -13.05
CA GLU A 632 71.93 5.93 -11.78
C GLU A 632 70.41 6.04 -12.00
N ALA A 633 70.00 6.85 -12.97
CA ALA A 633 68.60 6.93 -13.41
C ALA A 633 68.14 5.61 -14.05
N GLU A 634 68.97 4.99 -14.87
CA GLU A 634 68.67 3.71 -15.53
C GLU A 634 68.53 2.58 -14.50
N GLN A 635 69.45 2.45 -13.54
CA GLN A 635 69.39 1.43 -12.49
C GLN A 635 68.13 1.55 -11.62
N ARG A 636 67.69 2.78 -11.32
CA ARG A 636 66.49 3.02 -10.49
C ARG A 636 65.18 2.79 -11.25
N CYS A 637 65.18 2.97 -12.57
CA CYS A 637 64.04 2.63 -13.41
C CYS A 637 63.91 1.10 -13.59
N VAL A 638 65.05 0.41 -13.72
CA VAL A 638 65.09 -1.06 -13.76
C VAL A 638 64.66 -1.65 -12.42
N SER A 639 65.03 -1.06 -11.29
CA SER A 639 64.59 -1.55 -9.96
C SER A 639 63.09 -1.38 -9.71
N ARG A 640 62.43 -0.43 -10.39
CA ARG A 640 60.97 -0.28 -10.40
C ARG A 640 60.27 -1.16 -11.45
N GLY A 641 61.01 -1.98 -12.20
CA GLY A 641 60.45 -2.97 -13.11
C GLY A 641 60.25 -2.50 -14.56
N PHE A 642 60.80 -1.34 -14.95
CA PHE A 642 60.73 -0.87 -16.34
C PHE A 642 61.86 -1.41 -17.20
N THR A 643 61.57 -1.66 -18.48
CA THR A 643 62.60 -2.11 -19.44
C THR A 643 63.50 -0.93 -19.88
N PRO A 644 64.78 -1.18 -20.22
CA PRO A 644 65.68 -0.13 -20.70
C PRO A 644 65.17 0.54 -21.99
N ALA A 645 64.40 -0.18 -22.82
CA ALA A 645 63.76 0.37 -24.01
C ALA A 645 62.65 1.38 -23.68
N GLN A 646 61.83 1.13 -22.64
CA GLN A 646 60.82 2.07 -22.18
C GLN A 646 61.45 3.32 -21.53
N PHE A 647 62.58 3.15 -20.85
CA PHE A 647 63.36 4.26 -20.30
C PHE A 647 63.94 5.17 -21.39
N GLN A 648 64.50 4.60 -22.46
CA GLN A 648 65.01 5.37 -23.60
C GLN A 648 63.88 6.07 -24.37
N ALA A 649 62.76 5.38 -24.64
CA ALA A 649 61.61 6.00 -25.30
C ALA A 649 61.03 7.17 -24.50
N ALA A 650 60.99 7.07 -23.17
CA ALA A 650 60.58 8.17 -22.31
C ALA A 650 61.59 9.34 -22.33
N LEU A 651 62.90 9.04 -22.34
CA LEU A 651 63.94 10.08 -22.48
C LEU A 651 63.79 10.87 -23.77
N ASP A 652 63.61 10.17 -24.89
CA ASP A 652 63.45 10.78 -26.21
C ASP A 652 62.16 11.64 -26.27
N GLU A 653 61.04 11.14 -25.74
CA GLU A 653 59.76 11.88 -25.69
C GLU A 653 59.88 13.19 -24.87
N TYR A 654 60.57 13.16 -23.72
CA TYR A 654 60.76 14.36 -22.90
C TYR A 654 61.90 15.27 -23.37
N GLU A 655 62.84 14.76 -24.18
CA GLU A 655 63.84 15.57 -24.88
C GLU A 655 63.20 16.36 -26.02
N GLU A 656 62.28 15.75 -26.78
CA GLU A 656 61.44 16.45 -27.78
C GLU A 656 60.59 17.57 -27.13
N LEU A 657 60.14 17.36 -25.89
CA LEU A 657 59.39 18.33 -25.10
C LEU A 657 60.28 19.37 -24.40
N ASN A 658 61.60 19.34 -24.59
CA ASN A 658 62.60 20.24 -23.97
C ASN A 658 62.59 20.27 -22.43
N VAL A 659 62.21 19.16 -21.77
CA VAL A 659 62.15 19.09 -20.30
C VAL A 659 63.52 18.74 -19.69
N TRP A 660 64.30 17.95 -20.41
CA TRP A 660 65.70 17.67 -20.11
C TRP A 660 66.54 17.63 -21.39
N GLN A 661 67.85 17.79 -21.24
CA GLN A 661 68.84 17.60 -22.29
C GLN A 661 69.80 16.50 -21.88
N VAL A 662 70.07 15.57 -22.79
CA VAL A 662 71.06 14.53 -22.60
C VAL A 662 72.35 14.97 -23.29
N ASN A 663 73.49 14.89 -22.59
CA ASN A 663 74.77 15.23 -23.20
C ASN A 663 75.11 14.23 -24.33
N THR A 664 75.80 14.65 -25.39
CA THR A 664 76.15 13.84 -26.57
C THR A 664 76.87 12.53 -26.25
N ALA A 665 77.55 12.46 -25.10
CA ALA A 665 78.20 11.26 -24.58
C ALA A 665 77.28 10.34 -23.72
N ARG A 666 75.98 10.65 -23.58
CA ARG A 666 74.98 9.96 -22.73
C ARG A 666 75.40 9.72 -21.28
N THR A 667 76.24 10.60 -20.73
CA THR A 667 76.77 10.45 -19.36
C THR A 667 75.94 11.16 -18.29
N ARG A 668 75.24 12.25 -18.65
CA ARG A 668 74.44 13.07 -17.73
C ARG A 668 73.17 13.54 -18.41
N ILE A 669 72.08 13.52 -17.64
CA ILE A 669 70.78 14.11 -17.97
C ILE A 669 70.71 15.42 -17.19
N THR A 670 70.60 16.54 -17.89
CA THR A 670 70.45 17.88 -17.29
C THR A 670 69.03 18.36 -17.51
N PHE A 671 68.34 18.75 -16.44
CA PHE A 671 67.02 19.38 -16.57
C PHE A 671 67.20 20.81 -17.10
N VAL A 672 66.41 21.19 -18.11
CA VAL A 672 66.46 22.51 -18.76
C VAL A 672 65.68 23.54 -17.95
#